data_AF-A0A261ADX8-F1
#
_entry.id   AF-A0A261ADX8-F1
#
_cell.length_a   1.000
_cell.length_b   1.000
_cell.length_c   1.000
_cell.angle_alpha   90.00
_cell.angle_beta   90.00
_cell.angle_gamma   90.00
#
_symmetry.space_group_name_H-M   'P 1'
#
loop_
_entity.id
_entity.type
_entity.pdbx_description
1 polymer ?
#
loop_
_entity_poly.entity_id
_entity_poly.type
_entity_poly.pdbx_seq_one_letter_code
_entity_poly.pdbx_strand_id
1 'polypeptide(L)'
;CFLRNNKYSKYLLQLDTSKEPIVTIRGSDIHFKLITTTDKAKHGEREFENFMGTEKFDKLWIYSENVLDGWMKVVKTVMEIFKFKKHFVIFNIDEFPTKNKAIVDLIKSQTSSIEYCEFNGKIEADEDVEYFLNNLNITEFLVLNLKLSDGFKLPQASHPDFCSLDPANWLTFNQLLQFKSSDLYIHDSPLLNGELNQFLILWMTSQCHQNLRFLVVNINDPQSLETIFNLPFEILDPNVERIGRLSNNKTISLKGDIDIKRNDGMTGTINFKWRGDKMLLQMLCFLRTSRNSQYVLQMHTNEDPAVSIKGSETTFEFRMTSDKTKDRMTGMREYKDFMELEKIYTLWMYSENVIDGWMKIVKIVKEIFKFKKHYAIFIIDTFPTRNKAIVDFMKSQTPSIDGCEIYGNAETDQDVEYFLININVTNCLEMISRLSDHFKFPQVKFFDHFSIDSANWLTFDQLLLLKGGRLLIHDSPLTNQELNQFLILWMTSQCHQNLSFLRINITDPESIDTILDLPHEIMDPNLERIVTLPNNHTALLYGGIDIKRNDGMTGTIYCDWREEEMELTMHQLLDDFIENQSFLRTSRNSQYTLIVFTSEKPTVSIIGSEIHFDFKVSSYKTMNRQIQYKNDFEIRTSWNYEVFWISSENVIDEWMTLVKIVKEVFKFEAHTVIFDIDQFPMRNKDIVDFIKCQIPSIDSCEFQGKAGADEDVEYFLNNLNVTEIVGFDLKLSDRFTFPQDYYVECFNIDPANWLTFDKLLRLKGSEFYIHDSPITNQELNLFLLLWMTSQCHQNLSVLLININDPQSLETIFNLPHEMISPDVERIGRLPNNDTIPLRGEIDIKRNDGMTGTINFKWRGDKMLLQMMHKFLDDFIENQCLIRTSRNSKYVLHVRTDEEPVVSLRGSENMYFELKITSDKTKNGIRIYKKCLYNEKFDTFWIYSEDVIDEWMNLVKTVIEIFKFVEHIVIFYIDKFPTRNKSIVDFIKSLTPSIEICEFHGNTETDEDVEYFLNNLNVTEFVGFNLKLNDRFTFPQDNFLEGFTIDPGNWLTFDKILRLKGSEFYIHDSPITNQELNQFLILWMTSQCHQNLEYLLININDPQSLDTIFDLAFEKMNPNVERIGRLSNNATVSLKGGIDIKRNDRMTGTINFDRRLDKMLLTMH
;
A
#
# COMPACT_ATOMS: atom_id res chain seq x y z
N CYS A 1 -31.32 17.06 -14.06
CA CYS A 1 -30.38 16.71 -15.15
C CYS A 1 -29.13 15.94 -14.67
N PHE A 2 -29.18 15.19 -13.57
CA PHE A 2 -28.04 14.46 -13.00
C PHE A 2 -28.24 12.94 -13.12
N LEU A 3 -28.44 12.41 -14.33
CA LEU A 3 -28.67 10.98 -14.53
C LEU A 3 -28.11 10.53 -15.88
N ARG A 4 -26.77 10.47 -16.01
CA ARG A 4 -26.03 9.67 -17.00
C ARG A 4 -24.53 9.89 -16.78
N ASN A 5 -23.94 9.11 -15.89
CA ASN A 5 -22.51 8.77 -15.92
C ASN A 5 -22.33 7.50 -15.09
N ASN A 6 -22.52 6.36 -15.76
CA ASN A 6 -22.36 5.03 -15.19
C ASN A 6 -21.17 4.36 -15.89
N LYS A 7 -20.04 4.28 -15.19
CA LYS A 7 -19.05 3.20 -15.29
C LYS A 7 -18.13 3.30 -14.06
N TYR A 8 -18.06 2.20 -13.31
CA TYR A 8 -17.30 1.92 -12.05
C TYR A 8 -18.08 2.10 -10.73
N SER A 9 -18.25 0.96 -10.05
CA SER A 9 -19.15 0.64 -8.94
C SER A 9 -18.65 1.11 -7.56
N LYS A 10 -19.30 2.13 -6.99
CA LYS A 10 -19.11 2.55 -5.58
C LYS A 10 -20.41 2.66 -4.77
N TYR A 11 -21.58 2.52 -5.39
CA TYR A 11 -22.84 2.84 -4.73
C TYR A 11 -23.43 1.63 -3.97
N LEU A 12 -23.99 1.90 -2.80
CA LEU A 12 -24.84 1.05 -2.00
C LEU A 12 -26.28 1.53 -2.17
N LEU A 13 -27.19 0.59 -2.42
CA LEU A 13 -28.63 0.85 -2.46
C LEU A 13 -29.24 0.51 -1.12
N GLN A 14 -29.98 1.44 -0.53
CA GLN A 14 -30.82 1.17 0.63
C GLN A 14 -32.29 1.40 0.25
N LEU A 15 -33.13 0.39 0.50
CA LEU A 15 -34.56 0.39 0.25
C LEU A 15 -35.31 0.40 1.57
N ASP A 16 -36.24 1.34 1.75
CA ASP A 16 -37.05 1.47 2.97
C ASP A 16 -38.54 1.51 2.61
N THR A 17 -39.32 0.60 3.18
CA THR A 17 -40.76 0.46 2.89
C THR A 17 -41.66 1.13 3.93
N SER A 18 -41.19 2.19 4.57
CA SER A 18 -42.00 3.04 5.46
C SER A 18 -43.21 3.67 4.74
N LYS A 19 -44.10 4.29 5.51
CA LYS A 19 -45.33 4.93 5.00
C LYS A 19 -45.10 5.87 3.81
N GLU A 20 -44.00 6.61 3.83
CA GLU A 20 -43.49 7.37 2.69
C GLU A 20 -42.18 6.69 2.22
N PRO A 21 -42.28 5.67 1.36
CA PRO A 21 -41.18 4.75 1.12
C PRO A 21 -40.02 5.43 0.40
N ILE A 22 -38.80 5.01 0.74
CA ILE A 22 -37.56 5.72 0.42
C ILE A 22 -36.63 4.81 -0.39
N VAL A 23 -35.99 5.39 -1.41
CA VAL A 23 -34.85 4.80 -2.11
C VAL A 23 -33.62 5.65 -1.81
N THR A 24 -32.63 5.08 -1.14
CA THR A 24 -31.41 5.78 -0.77
C THR A 24 -30.22 5.25 -1.58
N ILE A 25 -29.47 6.16 -2.19
CA ILE A 25 -28.23 5.86 -2.92
C ILE A 25 -27.06 6.43 -2.11
N ARG A 26 -26.23 5.55 -1.55
CA ARG A 26 -25.03 5.93 -0.77
C ARG A 26 -23.77 5.62 -1.59
N GLY A 27 -22.78 6.51 -1.65
CA GLY A 27 -21.53 6.27 -2.41
C GLY A 27 -20.79 7.51 -2.91
N SER A 28 -21.33 8.70 -2.62
CA SER A 28 -20.71 10.03 -2.72
C SER A 28 -20.78 10.73 -1.36
N ASP A 29 -20.09 11.88 -1.21
CA ASP A 29 -20.06 12.70 0.03
C ASP A 29 -21.46 13.17 0.46
N ILE A 30 -22.42 13.16 -0.47
CA ILE A 30 -23.84 13.35 -0.24
C ILE A 30 -24.58 12.08 -0.67
N HIS A 31 -25.43 11.56 0.21
CA HIS A 31 -26.33 10.44 -0.05
C HIS A 31 -27.67 10.94 -0.58
N PHE A 32 -28.22 10.31 -1.61
CA PHE A 32 -29.50 10.74 -2.18
C PHE A 32 -30.63 9.92 -1.58
N LYS A 33 -31.67 10.58 -1.04
CA LYS A 33 -32.91 9.96 -0.54
C LYS A 33 -34.07 10.36 -1.43
N LEU A 34 -34.62 9.42 -2.19
CA LEU A 34 -35.81 9.63 -3.01
C LEU A 34 -37.02 9.16 -2.22
N ILE A 35 -37.86 10.09 -1.76
CA ILE A 35 -39.01 9.82 -0.90
C ILE A 35 -40.28 9.90 -1.74
N THR A 36 -41.09 8.84 -1.74
CA THR A 36 -42.37 8.85 -2.47
C THR A 36 -43.51 9.24 -1.53
N THR A 37 -44.30 10.24 -1.91
CA THR A 37 -45.38 10.79 -1.09
C THR A 37 -46.69 10.97 -1.86
N THR A 38 -47.82 10.95 -1.16
CA THR A 38 -49.13 11.37 -1.70
C THR A 38 -49.35 12.87 -1.62
N ASP A 39 -48.46 13.63 -0.97
CA ASP A 39 -48.59 15.08 -0.87
C ASP A 39 -48.09 15.75 -2.15
N LYS A 40 -49.02 16.27 -2.94
CA LYS A 40 -48.71 16.91 -4.22
C LYS A 40 -47.94 18.22 -4.05
N ALA A 41 -48.08 18.91 -2.91
CA ALA A 41 -47.38 20.16 -2.66
C ALA A 41 -45.88 19.95 -2.48
N LYS A 42 -45.48 18.80 -1.93
CA LYS A 42 -44.08 18.43 -1.73
C LYS A 42 -43.37 17.98 -3.00
N HIS A 43 -44.07 17.77 -4.12
CA HIS A 43 -43.45 17.22 -5.31
C HIS A 43 -42.32 18.10 -5.84
N GLY A 44 -41.11 17.52 -5.94
CA GLY A 44 -39.93 18.23 -6.41
C GLY A 44 -39.23 19.06 -5.33
N GLU A 45 -39.77 19.10 -4.10
CA GLU A 45 -39.07 19.70 -2.96
C GLU A 45 -37.79 18.92 -2.66
N ARG A 46 -36.73 19.68 -2.37
CA ARG A 46 -35.45 19.13 -1.92
C ARG A 46 -35.12 19.63 -0.53
N GLU A 47 -34.70 18.70 0.31
CA GLU A 47 -34.25 18.99 1.68
C GLU A 47 -32.85 18.42 1.89
N PHE A 48 -31.95 19.25 2.39
CA PHE A 48 -30.62 18.81 2.79
C PHE A 48 -30.60 18.56 4.29
N GLU A 49 -30.26 17.34 4.68
CA GLU A 49 -30.16 16.92 6.08
C GLU A 49 -28.72 16.53 6.39
N ASN A 50 -28.13 17.13 7.44
CA ASN A 50 -26.80 16.80 7.91
C ASN A 50 -26.91 16.08 9.26
N PHE A 51 -26.55 14.80 9.32
CA PHE A 51 -26.67 13.99 10.52
C PHE A 51 -25.37 14.05 11.32
N MET A 52 -25.37 14.85 12.39
CA MET A 52 -24.24 15.01 13.34
C MET A 52 -22.87 15.29 12.68
N GLY A 53 -22.84 15.93 11.51
CA GLY A 53 -21.61 16.32 10.83
C GLY A 53 -20.91 15.21 10.03
N THR A 54 -21.39 13.96 10.06
CA THR A 54 -20.69 12.81 9.45
C THR A 54 -21.34 12.24 8.19
N GLU A 55 -22.65 12.42 7.98
CA GLU A 55 -23.35 11.99 6.74
C GLU A 55 -24.31 13.10 6.24
N LYS A 56 -24.17 13.51 4.97
CA LYS A 56 -25.04 14.50 4.31
C LYS A 56 -26.07 13.78 3.42
N PHE A 57 -27.35 14.12 3.53
CA PHE A 57 -28.43 13.58 2.68
C PHE A 57 -29.11 14.67 1.85
N ASP A 58 -29.23 14.47 0.54
CA ASP A 58 -30.12 15.22 -0.35
C ASP A 58 -31.43 14.44 -0.52
N LYS A 59 -32.50 14.90 0.12
CA LYS A 59 -33.84 14.30 0.03
C LYS A 59 -34.60 14.94 -1.11
N LEU A 60 -35.17 14.13 -2.01
CA LEU A 60 -36.08 14.58 -3.07
C LEU A 60 -37.44 13.92 -2.89
N TRP A 61 -38.48 14.75 -2.84
CA TRP A 61 -39.87 14.30 -2.72
C TRP A 61 -40.51 14.06 -4.09
N ILE A 62 -41.07 12.86 -4.29
CA ILE A 62 -41.69 12.41 -5.54
C ILE A 62 -43.16 12.12 -5.27
N TYR A 63 -44.06 12.87 -5.92
CA TYR A 63 -45.49 12.65 -5.78
C TYR A 63 -45.93 11.42 -6.58
N SER A 64 -46.78 10.59 -5.97
CA SER A 64 -47.51 9.53 -6.64
C SER A 64 -48.89 9.36 -6.00
N GLU A 65 -49.92 9.12 -6.82
CA GLU A 65 -51.27 8.80 -6.32
C GLU A 65 -51.28 7.50 -5.52
N ASN A 66 -50.42 6.55 -5.89
CA ASN A 66 -50.11 5.37 -5.11
C ASN A 66 -48.61 5.38 -4.77
N VAL A 67 -48.28 5.61 -3.51
CA VAL A 67 -46.88 5.72 -3.04
C VAL A 67 -46.07 4.46 -3.28
N LEU A 68 -46.67 3.26 -3.16
CA LEU A 68 -45.94 2.02 -3.37
C LEU A 68 -45.66 1.79 -4.86
N ASP A 69 -46.65 1.98 -5.73
CA ASP A 69 -46.43 1.85 -7.18
C ASP A 69 -45.42 2.88 -7.70
N GLY A 70 -45.48 4.10 -7.17
CA GLY A 70 -44.52 5.18 -7.44
C GLY A 70 -43.12 4.80 -7.00
N TRP A 71 -42.96 4.30 -5.77
CA TRP A 71 -41.69 3.83 -5.23
C TRP A 71 -41.13 2.65 -6.02
N MET A 72 -41.95 1.64 -6.36
CA MET A 72 -41.54 0.50 -7.18
C MET A 72 -41.01 0.95 -8.55
N LYS A 73 -41.61 2.00 -9.13
CA LYS A 73 -41.13 2.61 -10.38
C LYS A 73 -39.78 3.30 -10.18
N VAL A 74 -39.61 4.05 -9.09
CA VAL A 74 -38.33 4.70 -8.73
C VAL A 74 -37.25 3.64 -8.51
N VAL A 75 -37.53 2.55 -7.79
CA VAL A 75 -36.58 1.43 -7.60
C VAL A 75 -36.11 0.87 -8.93
N LYS A 76 -37.02 0.56 -9.85
CA LYS A 76 -36.66 0.07 -11.19
C LYS A 76 -35.81 1.07 -11.95
N THR A 77 -36.20 2.34 -11.97
CA THR A 77 -35.45 3.40 -12.65
C THR A 77 -34.06 3.58 -12.04
N VAL A 78 -33.93 3.55 -10.72
CA VAL A 78 -32.64 3.65 -10.03
C VAL A 78 -31.76 2.44 -10.34
N MET A 79 -32.31 1.23 -10.33
CA MET A 79 -31.60 -0.01 -10.68
C MET A 79 -31.21 -0.09 -12.16
N GLU A 80 -31.98 0.53 -13.07
CA GLU A 80 -31.61 0.66 -14.49
C GLU A 80 -30.47 1.66 -14.70
N ILE A 81 -30.45 2.75 -13.91
CA ILE A 81 -29.49 3.84 -14.07
C ILE A 81 -28.17 3.55 -13.36
N PHE A 82 -28.21 2.96 -12.17
CA PHE A 82 -27.06 2.77 -11.29
C PHE A 82 -26.68 1.30 -11.13
N LYS A 83 -25.37 1.03 -11.00
CA LYS A 83 -24.85 -0.29 -10.60
C LYS A 83 -24.44 -0.26 -9.13
N PHE A 84 -25.00 -1.17 -8.33
CA PHE A 84 -24.78 -1.24 -6.89
C PHE A 84 -23.90 -2.42 -6.49
N LYS A 85 -23.04 -2.22 -5.49
CA LYS A 85 -22.17 -3.28 -4.91
C LYS A 85 -22.79 -3.95 -3.70
N LYS A 86 -23.61 -3.20 -2.94
CA LYS A 86 -24.31 -3.66 -1.74
C LYS A 86 -25.77 -3.21 -1.75
N HIS A 87 -26.63 -4.01 -1.16
CA HIS A 87 -28.08 -3.83 -1.06
C HIS A 87 -28.51 -3.95 0.40
N PHE A 88 -29.13 -2.90 0.89
CA PHE A 88 -29.64 -2.75 2.24
C PHE A 88 -31.16 -2.65 2.16
N VAL A 89 -31.89 -3.37 3.01
CA VAL A 89 -33.36 -3.38 3.01
C VAL A 89 -33.87 -3.17 4.43
N ILE A 90 -34.65 -2.11 4.62
CA ILE A 90 -35.44 -1.85 5.81
C ILE A 90 -36.90 -2.12 5.45
N PHE A 91 -37.45 -3.19 5.99
CA PHE A 91 -38.74 -3.73 5.62
C PHE A 91 -39.76 -3.51 6.74
N ASN A 92 -40.55 -2.44 6.59
CA ASN A 92 -41.66 -2.12 7.48
C ASN A 92 -42.89 -2.94 7.03
N ILE A 93 -43.11 -4.09 7.67
CA ILE A 93 -44.02 -5.16 7.20
C ILE A 93 -45.50 -4.80 7.34
N ASP A 94 -45.83 -3.90 8.27
CA ASP A 94 -47.19 -3.46 8.58
C ASP A 94 -47.72 -2.38 7.63
N GLU A 95 -46.83 -1.69 6.89
CA GLU A 95 -47.21 -0.52 6.09
C GLU A 95 -47.96 -0.94 4.82
N PHE A 96 -47.54 -2.05 4.19
CA PHE A 96 -48.12 -2.55 2.94
C PHE A 96 -48.41 -4.07 2.98
N PRO A 97 -49.19 -4.57 3.95
CA PRO A 97 -49.26 -6.00 4.28
C PRO A 97 -49.76 -6.88 3.12
N THR A 98 -50.72 -6.39 2.33
CA THR A 98 -51.24 -7.14 1.17
C THR A 98 -50.29 -7.16 -0.03
N LYS A 99 -49.18 -6.41 0.03
CA LYS A 99 -48.21 -6.22 -1.05
C LYS A 99 -46.80 -6.67 -0.68
N ASN A 100 -46.56 -7.16 0.54
CA ASN A 100 -45.24 -7.61 1.02
C ASN A 100 -44.57 -8.58 0.03
N LYS A 101 -45.29 -9.63 -0.41
CA LYS A 101 -44.78 -10.60 -1.40
C LYS A 101 -44.40 -9.95 -2.74
N ALA A 102 -45.18 -8.99 -3.21
CA ALA A 102 -44.88 -8.26 -4.44
C ALA A 102 -43.64 -7.36 -4.32
N ILE A 103 -43.37 -6.81 -3.13
CA ILE A 103 -42.13 -6.06 -2.86
C ILE A 103 -40.93 -7.01 -2.85
N VAL A 104 -41.05 -8.17 -2.20
CA VAL A 104 -40.02 -9.21 -2.19
C VAL A 104 -39.70 -9.68 -3.61
N ASP A 105 -40.72 -9.96 -4.42
CA ASP A 105 -40.54 -10.36 -5.82
C ASP A 105 -39.85 -9.27 -6.66
N LEU A 106 -40.18 -7.99 -6.41
CA LEU A 106 -39.46 -6.89 -7.03
C LEU A 106 -37.99 -6.92 -6.62
N ILE A 107 -37.67 -6.94 -5.33
CA ILE A 107 -36.27 -6.93 -4.85
C ILE A 107 -35.51 -8.14 -5.42
N LYS A 108 -36.11 -9.33 -5.38
CA LYS A 108 -35.54 -10.57 -5.93
C LYS A 108 -35.26 -10.48 -7.42
N SER A 109 -36.12 -9.82 -8.18
CA SER A 109 -35.89 -9.60 -9.62
C SER A 109 -34.69 -8.69 -9.91
N GLN A 110 -34.27 -7.88 -8.92
CA GLN A 110 -33.22 -6.88 -9.08
C GLN A 110 -31.87 -7.30 -8.44
N THR A 111 -31.87 -8.14 -7.41
CA THR A 111 -30.64 -8.63 -6.75
C THR A 111 -30.79 -10.05 -6.20
N SER A 112 -29.68 -10.81 -6.20
CA SER A 112 -29.60 -12.17 -5.65
C SER A 112 -29.07 -12.24 -4.21
N SER A 113 -28.51 -11.15 -3.67
CA SER A 113 -28.00 -11.08 -2.29
C SER A 113 -28.22 -9.71 -1.64
N ILE A 114 -28.40 -9.73 -0.32
CA ILE A 114 -28.64 -8.55 0.53
C ILE A 114 -27.64 -8.58 1.69
N GLU A 115 -26.83 -7.53 1.82
CA GLU A 115 -25.84 -7.44 2.88
C GLU A 115 -26.49 -7.05 4.21
N TYR A 116 -27.48 -6.15 4.21
CA TYR A 116 -28.18 -5.73 5.44
C TYR A 116 -29.68 -5.83 5.27
N CYS A 117 -30.35 -6.53 6.19
CA CYS A 117 -31.79 -6.60 6.24
C CYS A 117 -32.32 -6.35 7.64
N GLU A 118 -33.30 -5.45 7.75
CA GLU A 118 -34.01 -5.13 8.97
C GLU A 118 -35.51 -5.25 8.74
N PHE A 119 -36.20 -5.97 9.61
CA PHE A 119 -37.65 -6.06 9.62
C PHE A 119 -38.20 -5.29 10.82
N ASN A 120 -39.18 -4.44 10.57
CA ASN A 120 -39.87 -3.65 11.58
C ASN A 120 -41.38 -3.92 11.49
N GLY A 121 -42.01 -4.27 12.61
CA GLY A 121 -43.44 -4.62 12.63
C GLY A 121 -44.00 -4.82 14.03
N LYS A 122 -45.31 -4.63 14.16
CA LYS A 122 -46.10 -4.79 15.38
C LYS A 122 -47.09 -5.95 15.27
N ILE A 123 -47.43 -6.37 14.04
CA ILE A 123 -48.36 -7.47 13.77
C ILE A 123 -47.55 -8.75 13.52
N GLU A 124 -48.11 -9.90 13.91
CA GLU A 124 -47.57 -11.21 13.62
C GLU A 124 -47.58 -11.46 12.10
N ALA A 125 -46.40 -11.68 11.51
CA ALA A 125 -46.18 -11.68 10.07
C ALA A 125 -45.31 -12.86 9.59
N ASP A 126 -45.48 -14.02 10.23
CA ASP A 126 -44.71 -15.25 9.98
C ASP A 126 -44.59 -15.60 8.50
N GLU A 127 -45.72 -15.69 7.79
CA GLU A 127 -45.72 -16.08 6.37
C GLU A 127 -44.91 -15.12 5.48
N ASP A 128 -44.94 -13.82 5.78
CA ASP A 128 -44.26 -12.80 4.99
C ASP A 128 -42.75 -12.80 5.27
N VAL A 129 -42.34 -13.00 6.54
CA VAL A 129 -40.94 -13.15 6.91
C VAL A 129 -40.36 -14.46 6.35
N GLU A 130 -41.09 -15.59 6.48
CA GLU A 130 -40.70 -16.85 5.87
C GLU A 130 -40.57 -16.71 4.35
N TYR A 131 -41.52 -16.03 3.71
CA TYR A 131 -41.45 -15.79 2.27
C TYR A 131 -40.22 -14.95 1.89
N PHE A 132 -39.91 -13.89 2.63
CA PHE A 132 -38.72 -13.07 2.38
C PHE A 132 -37.44 -13.90 2.49
N LEU A 133 -37.23 -14.57 3.64
CA LEU A 133 -35.99 -15.30 3.95
C LEU A 133 -35.79 -16.55 3.07
N ASN A 134 -36.86 -17.12 2.51
CA ASN A 134 -36.76 -18.22 1.54
C ASN A 134 -36.41 -17.73 0.12
N ASN A 135 -36.67 -16.46 -0.20
CA ASN A 135 -36.53 -15.93 -1.56
C ASN A 135 -35.31 -15.02 -1.74
N LEU A 136 -34.76 -14.47 -0.66
CA LEU A 136 -33.64 -13.53 -0.67
C LEU A 136 -32.54 -14.00 0.29
N ASN A 137 -31.30 -14.03 -0.19
CA ASN A 137 -30.16 -14.46 0.62
C ASN A 137 -29.54 -13.27 1.37
N ILE A 138 -29.40 -13.40 2.70
CA ILE A 138 -28.83 -12.37 3.58
C ILE A 138 -27.43 -12.80 4.01
N THR A 139 -26.43 -11.95 3.76
CA THR A 139 -25.02 -12.32 3.90
C THR A 139 -24.30 -11.72 5.10
N GLU A 140 -24.63 -10.50 5.55
CA GLU A 140 -23.88 -9.83 6.64
C GLU A 140 -24.75 -9.57 7.89
N PHE A 141 -25.89 -8.88 7.76
CA PHE A 141 -26.71 -8.41 8.89
C PHE A 141 -28.19 -8.77 8.75
N LEU A 142 -28.76 -9.40 9.79
CA LEU A 142 -30.19 -9.64 9.92
C LEU A 142 -30.72 -9.07 11.25
N VAL A 143 -31.69 -8.17 11.17
CA VAL A 143 -32.37 -7.57 12.33
C VAL A 143 -33.86 -7.87 12.25
N LEU A 144 -34.42 -8.54 13.26
CA LEU A 144 -35.85 -8.84 13.39
C LEU A 144 -36.41 -8.06 14.58
N ASN A 145 -37.01 -6.90 14.30
CA ASN A 145 -37.71 -6.05 15.26
C ASN A 145 -39.23 -6.19 15.14
N LEU A 146 -39.73 -7.42 15.21
CA LEU A 146 -41.17 -7.72 15.18
C LEU A 146 -41.49 -8.99 15.95
N LYS A 147 -42.75 -9.07 16.40
CA LYS A 147 -43.27 -10.26 17.06
C LYS A 147 -43.66 -11.31 16.02
N LEU A 148 -43.14 -12.53 16.17
CA LEU A 148 -43.49 -13.71 15.37
C LEU A 148 -44.24 -14.72 16.23
N SER A 149 -44.94 -15.69 15.62
CA SER A 149 -45.62 -16.74 16.37
C SER A 149 -44.62 -17.67 17.07
N ASP A 150 -45.00 -18.26 18.20
CA ASP A 150 -44.14 -19.19 18.93
C ASP A 150 -43.77 -20.46 18.11
N GLY A 151 -44.53 -20.73 17.03
CA GLY A 151 -44.30 -21.84 16.11
C GLY A 151 -43.35 -21.53 14.96
N PHE A 152 -42.91 -20.26 14.81
CA PHE A 152 -42.07 -19.81 13.72
C PHE A 152 -40.74 -20.57 13.66
N LYS A 153 -40.28 -20.83 12.44
CA LYS A 153 -38.98 -21.48 12.18
C LYS A 153 -38.21 -20.70 11.15
N LEU A 154 -36.99 -20.31 11.51
CA LEU A 154 -36.12 -19.59 10.60
C LEU A 154 -35.65 -20.51 9.43
N PRO A 155 -35.78 -20.09 8.16
CA PRO A 155 -35.29 -20.87 7.03
C PRO A 155 -33.77 -21.11 7.05
N GLN A 156 -33.35 -22.33 6.71
CA GLN A 156 -31.99 -22.86 6.94
C GLN A 156 -30.86 -22.19 6.11
N ALA A 157 -31.19 -21.30 5.16
CA ALA A 157 -30.29 -20.86 4.09
C ALA A 157 -29.49 -19.57 4.37
N SER A 158 -29.73 -18.86 5.49
CA SER A 158 -29.02 -17.61 5.81
C SER A 158 -28.13 -17.75 7.05
N HIS A 159 -26.87 -17.31 6.93
CA HIS A 159 -25.87 -17.33 8.00
C HIS A 159 -25.24 -15.94 8.14
N PRO A 160 -26.01 -14.93 8.61
CA PRO A 160 -25.50 -13.58 8.73
C PRO A 160 -24.42 -13.51 9.83
N ASP A 161 -23.37 -12.73 9.59
CA ASP A 161 -22.31 -12.48 10.57
C ASP A 161 -22.86 -11.84 11.85
N PHE A 162 -23.91 -11.02 11.74
CA PHE A 162 -24.60 -10.35 12.83
C PHE A 162 -26.11 -10.65 12.79
N CYS A 163 -26.68 -11.01 13.94
CA CYS A 163 -28.11 -11.14 14.09
C CYS A 163 -28.65 -10.49 15.37
N SER A 164 -29.76 -9.75 15.22
CA SER A 164 -30.53 -9.18 16.33
C SER A 164 -31.98 -9.62 16.26
N LEU A 165 -32.47 -10.21 17.34
CA LEU A 165 -33.81 -10.78 17.48
C LEU A 165 -34.51 -10.11 18.67
N ASP A 166 -35.51 -9.27 18.40
CA ASP A 166 -36.22 -8.50 19.42
C ASP A 166 -37.70 -8.22 19.02
N PRO A 167 -38.70 -8.93 19.58
CA PRO A 167 -38.60 -10.03 20.54
C PRO A 167 -38.28 -11.39 19.88
N ALA A 168 -37.51 -12.22 20.59
CA ALA A 168 -37.14 -13.58 20.20
C ALA A 168 -38.05 -14.65 20.83
N ASN A 169 -39.35 -14.38 21.00
CA ASN A 169 -40.29 -15.26 21.70
C ASN A 169 -40.42 -16.67 21.10
N TRP A 170 -40.15 -16.80 19.81
CA TRP A 170 -40.19 -18.04 19.03
C TRP A 170 -38.88 -18.86 19.10
N LEU A 171 -37.80 -18.28 19.64
CA LEU A 171 -36.48 -18.89 19.63
C LEU A 171 -36.36 -20.00 20.68
N THR A 172 -36.54 -21.25 20.25
CA THR A 172 -36.28 -22.43 21.10
C THR A 172 -34.79 -22.76 21.20
N PHE A 173 -34.38 -23.51 22.23
CA PHE A 173 -33.00 -23.98 22.40
C PHE A 173 -32.45 -24.73 21.18
N ASN A 174 -33.24 -25.61 20.57
CA ASN A 174 -32.84 -26.34 19.37
C ASN A 174 -32.64 -25.42 18.15
N GLN A 175 -33.47 -24.39 18.02
CA GLN A 175 -33.32 -23.39 16.96
C GLN A 175 -32.09 -22.53 17.19
N LEU A 176 -31.81 -22.14 18.44
CA LEU A 176 -30.57 -21.45 18.81
C LEU A 176 -29.35 -22.27 18.36
N LEU A 177 -29.27 -23.56 18.69
CA LEU A 177 -28.13 -24.42 18.32
C LEU A 177 -27.89 -24.55 16.81
N GLN A 178 -28.94 -24.46 15.99
CA GLN A 178 -28.85 -24.53 14.54
C GLN A 178 -28.40 -23.21 13.90
N PHE A 179 -28.55 -22.10 14.64
CA PHE A 179 -28.17 -20.79 14.18
C PHE A 179 -26.65 -20.68 14.05
N LYS A 180 -26.18 -19.98 13.02
CA LYS A 180 -24.75 -19.70 12.81
C LYS A 180 -24.58 -18.22 12.56
N SER A 181 -24.11 -17.53 13.58
CA SER A 181 -23.76 -16.12 13.52
C SER A 181 -22.60 -15.84 14.46
N SER A 182 -21.82 -14.81 14.13
CA SER A 182 -20.68 -14.40 14.95
C SER A 182 -21.08 -13.44 16.06
N ASP A 183 -22.10 -12.61 15.83
CA ASP A 183 -22.63 -11.69 16.84
C ASP A 183 -24.13 -11.91 17.01
N LEU A 184 -24.56 -12.26 18.22
CA LEU A 184 -25.94 -12.60 18.54
C LEU A 184 -26.52 -11.67 19.59
N TYR A 185 -27.64 -11.03 19.25
CA TYR A 185 -28.46 -10.26 20.18
C TYR A 185 -29.84 -10.90 20.25
N ILE A 186 -30.16 -11.43 21.41
CA ILE A 186 -31.40 -12.15 21.68
C ILE A 186 -32.09 -11.45 22.84
N HIS A 187 -33.22 -10.83 22.55
CA HIS A 187 -34.06 -10.17 23.54
C HIS A 187 -35.39 -10.90 23.63
N ASP A 188 -35.96 -10.99 24.84
CA ASP A 188 -37.28 -11.56 25.08
C ASP A 188 -37.47 -13.01 24.58
N SER A 189 -36.41 -13.82 24.70
CA SER A 189 -36.47 -15.25 24.42
C SER A 189 -37.08 -16.05 25.57
N PRO A 190 -37.73 -17.20 25.29
CA PRO A 190 -38.28 -18.10 26.31
C PRO A 190 -37.22 -19.02 26.95
N LEU A 191 -35.93 -18.85 26.63
CA LEU A 191 -34.86 -19.75 27.06
C LEU A 191 -34.76 -19.82 28.59
N LEU A 192 -34.68 -21.04 29.11
CA LEU A 192 -34.53 -21.29 30.54
C LEU A 192 -33.06 -21.16 30.96
N ASN A 193 -32.80 -20.80 32.23
CA ASN A 193 -31.44 -20.74 32.77
C ASN A 193 -30.65 -22.06 32.59
N GLY A 194 -31.32 -23.21 32.69
CA GLY A 194 -30.72 -24.52 32.42
C GLY A 194 -30.35 -24.75 30.95
N GLU A 195 -31.13 -24.20 30.01
CA GLU A 195 -30.82 -24.25 28.59
C GLU A 195 -29.64 -23.32 28.24
N LEU A 196 -29.54 -22.15 28.90
CA LEU A 196 -28.38 -21.28 28.80
C LEU A 196 -27.11 -21.95 29.34
N ASN A 197 -27.20 -22.64 30.48
CA ASN A 197 -26.10 -23.45 31.00
C ASN A 197 -25.65 -24.51 29.98
N GLN A 198 -26.61 -25.27 29.43
CA GLN A 198 -26.33 -26.28 28.42
C GLN A 198 -25.72 -25.66 27.15
N PHE A 199 -26.20 -24.49 26.71
CA PHE A 199 -25.60 -23.75 25.59
C PHE A 199 -24.13 -23.42 25.87
N LEU A 200 -23.82 -22.88 27.04
CA LEU A 200 -22.44 -22.55 27.44
C LEU A 200 -21.55 -23.80 27.49
N ILE A 201 -22.06 -24.94 27.98
CA ILE A 201 -21.34 -26.22 27.97
C ILE A 201 -21.07 -26.72 26.55
N LEU A 202 -22.07 -26.66 25.66
CA LEU A 202 -21.90 -27.05 24.26
C LEU A 202 -20.92 -26.11 23.54
N TRP A 203 -20.94 -24.83 23.86
CA TRP A 203 -19.95 -23.88 23.39
C TRP A 203 -18.56 -24.25 23.92
N MET A 204 -18.37 -24.44 25.23
CA MET A 204 -17.09 -24.81 25.85
C MET A 204 -16.50 -26.11 25.27
N THR A 205 -17.36 -27.06 24.86
CA THR A 205 -16.93 -28.31 24.23
C THR A 205 -16.73 -28.21 22.72
N SER A 206 -16.79 -27.02 22.13
CA SER A 206 -16.70 -26.74 20.69
C SER A 206 -17.77 -27.42 19.83
N GLN A 207 -18.93 -27.77 20.42
CA GLN A 207 -20.03 -28.45 19.73
C GLN A 207 -21.03 -27.48 19.08
N CYS A 208 -21.05 -26.20 19.46
CA CYS A 208 -21.87 -25.18 18.84
C CYS A 208 -21.13 -23.84 18.70
N HIS A 209 -21.59 -22.97 17.78
CA HIS A 209 -21.21 -21.55 17.70
C HIS A 209 -19.70 -21.26 17.76
N GLN A 210 -18.89 -22.02 17.01
CA GLN A 210 -17.43 -21.90 17.01
C GLN A 210 -16.92 -20.51 16.55
N ASN A 211 -17.72 -19.80 15.74
CA ASN A 211 -17.40 -18.46 15.24
C ASN A 211 -17.98 -17.32 16.11
N LEU A 212 -18.60 -17.64 17.25
CA LEU A 212 -19.20 -16.64 18.14
C LEU A 212 -18.12 -15.70 18.69
N ARG A 213 -18.35 -14.41 18.54
CA ARG A 213 -17.55 -13.28 19.03
C ARG A 213 -18.30 -12.55 20.14
N PHE A 214 -19.59 -12.36 19.99
CA PHE A 214 -20.40 -11.68 20.99
C PHE A 214 -21.80 -12.29 21.11
N LEU A 215 -22.28 -12.44 22.34
CA LEU A 215 -23.63 -12.89 22.65
C LEU A 215 -24.26 -11.97 23.69
N VAL A 216 -25.49 -11.58 23.44
CA VAL A 216 -26.39 -10.95 24.40
C VAL A 216 -27.67 -11.77 24.45
N VAL A 217 -28.07 -12.22 25.63
CA VAL A 217 -29.31 -12.98 25.82
C VAL A 217 -29.99 -12.57 27.12
N ASN A 218 -31.32 -12.51 27.11
CA ASN A 218 -32.11 -12.23 28.32
C ASN A 218 -32.10 -13.40 29.32
N ILE A 219 -32.18 -13.07 30.60
CA ILE A 219 -32.35 -14.03 31.70
C ILE A 219 -33.77 -13.89 32.24
N ASN A 220 -34.53 -14.98 32.15
CA ASN A 220 -35.93 -15.01 32.56
C ASN A 220 -36.13 -15.20 34.06
N ASP A 221 -35.19 -15.87 34.74
CA ASP A 221 -35.20 -16.03 36.20
C ASP A 221 -33.88 -15.53 36.82
N PRO A 222 -33.77 -14.23 37.13
CA PRO A 222 -32.61 -13.66 37.80
C PRO A 222 -32.35 -14.19 39.22
N GLN A 223 -33.32 -14.87 39.86
CA GLN A 223 -33.14 -15.41 41.21
C GLN A 223 -32.36 -16.74 41.21
N SER A 224 -32.37 -17.46 40.09
CA SER A 224 -31.73 -18.78 39.94
C SER A 224 -30.47 -18.73 39.05
N LEU A 225 -29.66 -17.68 39.16
CA LEU A 225 -28.43 -17.53 38.35
C LEU A 225 -27.42 -18.67 38.58
N GLU A 226 -27.43 -19.28 39.77
CA GLU A 226 -26.59 -20.45 40.09
C GLU A 226 -26.78 -21.61 39.10
N THR A 227 -27.98 -21.72 38.49
CA THR A 227 -28.26 -22.74 37.47
C THR A 227 -27.44 -22.49 36.20
N ILE A 228 -27.20 -21.22 35.84
CA ILE A 228 -26.35 -20.85 34.69
C ILE A 228 -24.89 -21.20 35.00
N PHE A 229 -24.44 -20.98 36.23
CA PHE A 229 -23.05 -21.13 36.66
C PHE A 229 -22.63 -22.57 37.02
N ASN A 230 -23.49 -23.57 36.80
CA ASN A 230 -23.12 -24.98 37.00
C ASN A 230 -22.18 -25.48 35.88
N LEU A 231 -21.00 -24.88 35.78
CA LEU A 231 -19.96 -25.11 34.78
C LEU A 231 -18.60 -24.61 35.33
N PRO A 232 -17.45 -25.06 34.81
CA PRO A 232 -16.16 -24.55 35.27
C PRO A 232 -15.91 -23.13 34.76
N PHE A 233 -15.68 -22.18 35.68
CA PHE A 233 -15.39 -20.77 35.39
C PHE A 233 -14.27 -20.22 36.29
N GLU A 234 -13.65 -19.12 35.86
CA GLU A 234 -12.66 -18.34 36.61
C GLU A 234 -13.26 -16.98 36.99
N ILE A 235 -13.10 -16.52 38.22
CA ILE A 235 -13.55 -15.19 38.66
C ILE A 235 -12.51 -14.15 38.21
N LEU A 236 -12.98 -13.07 37.59
CA LEU A 236 -12.12 -11.97 37.13
C LEU A 236 -11.90 -10.90 38.22
N ASP A 237 -10.76 -10.22 38.17
CA ASP A 237 -10.54 -8.98 38.93
C ASP A 237 -11.49 -7.90 38.37
N PRO A 238 -12.31 -7.23 39.22
CA PRO A 238 -13.30 -6.25 38.77
C PRO A 238 -12.71 -5.02 38.06
N ASN A 239 -11.39 -4.80 38.12
CA ASN A 239 -10.71 -3.74 37.39
C ASN A 239 -10.31 -4.14 35.96
N VAL A 240 -10.47 -5.40 35.56
CA VAL A 240 -10.07 -5.89 34.24
C VAL A 240 -11.16 -5.59 33.20
N GLU A 241 -10.80 -4.76 32.24
CA GLU A 241 -11.63 -4.40 31.10
C GLU A 241 -11.18 -5.17 29.84
N ARG A 242 -12.11 -5.91 29.22
CA ARG A 242 -11.86 -6.68 28.00
C ARG A 242 -12.38 -5.92 26.80
N ILE A 243 -11.49 -5.67 25.84
CA ILE A 243 -11.84 -4.99 24.59
C ILE A 243 -11.93 -6.04 23.48
N GLY A 244 -13.09 -6.14 22.85
CA GLY A 244 -13.39 -7.03 21.72
C GLY A 244 -13.79 -6.25 20.47
N ARG A 245 -13.75 -6.91 19.31
CA ARG A 245 -14.19 -6.35 18.02
C ARG A 245 -15.32 -7.20 17.45
N LEU A 246 -16.44 -6.55 17.14
CA LEU A 246 -17.61 -7.17 16.51
C LEU A 246 -17.37 -7.40 15.00
N SER A 247 -18.26 -8.15 14.34
CA SER A 247 -18.30 -8.37 12.89
C SER A 247 -18.34 -7.08 12.07
N ASN A 248 -19.06 -6.06 12.54
CA ASN A 248 -19.11 -4.73 11.94
C ASN A 248 -17.89 -3.85 12.25
N ASN A 249 -16.78 -4.44 12.71
CA ASN A 249 -15.55 -3.76 13.11
C ASN A 249 -15.67 -2.80 14.30
N LYS A 250 -16.84 -2.69 14.96
CA LYS A 250 -17.02 -1.86 16.15
C LYS A 250 -16.29 -2.48 17.35
N THR A 251 -15.56 -1.64 18.06
CA THR A 251 -14.92 -2.02 19.32
C THR A 251 -15.95 -2.00 20.44
N ILE A 252 -16.03 -3.08 21.19
CA ILE A 252 -16.83 -3.17 22.41
C ILE A 252 -15.92 -3.41 23.60
N SER A 253 -16.33 -2.88 24.74
CA SER A 253 -15.65 -3.12 26.01
C SER A 253 -16.60 -3.81 26.97
N LEU A 254 -16.11 -4.87 27.61
CA LEU A 254 -16.83 -5.64 28.61
C LEU A 254 -15.97 -5.75 29.87
N LYS A 255 -16.50 -5.27 31.00
CA LYS A 255 -15.94 -5.58 32.33
C LYS A 255 -16.61 -6.86 32.78
N GLY A 256 -15.85 -7.95 32.77
CA GLY A 256 -16.35 -9.30 33.01
C GLY A 256 -16.47 -9.63 34.49
N ASP A 257 -17.44 -10.48 34.84
CA ASP A 257 -17.54 -11.08 36.17
C ASP A 257 -16.81 -12.43 36.20
N ILE A 258 -16.94 -13.23 35.13
CA ILE A 258 -16.32 -14.56 35.02
C ILE A 258 -15.75 -14.84 33.62
N ASP A 259 -14.76 -15.72 33.54
CA ASP A 259 -14.21 -16.31 32.32
C ASP A 259 -14.57 -17.80 32.23
N ILE A 260 -15.05 -18.24 31.06
CA ILE A 260 -15.19 -19.66 30.70
C ILE A 260 -14.27 -20.00 29.53
N LYS A 261 -13.77 -21.25 29.48
CA LYS A 261 -12.81 -21.69 28.46
C LYS A 261 -13.42 -22.73 27.53
N ARG A 262 -13.19 -22.56 26.24
CA ARG A 262 -13.52 -23.53 25.20
C ARG A 262 -12.32 -24.44 24.90
N ASN A 263 -12.57 -25.67 24.46
CA ASN A 263 -11.55 -26.69 24.21
C ASN A 263 -10.43 -26.26 23.24
N ASP A 264 -10.67 -25.29 22.37
CA ASP A 264 -9.67 -24.74 21.43
C ASP A 264 -8.90 -23.53 21.98
N GLY A 265 -9.09 -23.20 23.26
CA GLY A 265 -8.42 -22.08 23.94
C GLY A 265 -9.14 -20.72 23.80
N MET A 266 -10.30 -20.66 23.13
CA MET A 266 -11.16 -19.47 23.14
C MET A 266 -11.66 -19.20 24.57
N THR A 267 -11.59 -17.94 25.00
CA THR A 267 -12.12 -17.47 26.29
C THR A 267 -13.43 -16.73 26.06
N GLY A 268 -14.45 -17.07 26.85
CA GLY A 268 -15.69 -16.31 26.92
C GLY A 268 -15.75 -15.55 28.23
N THR A 269 -15.61 -14.23 28.18
CA THR A 269 -15.84 -13.37 29.34
C THR A 269 -17.33 -13.07 29.44
N ILE A 270 -17.95 -13.39 30.57
CA ILE A 270 -19.37 -13.18 30.82
C ILE A 270 -19.54 -12.06 31.86
N ASN A 271 -20.47 -11.15 31.58
CA ASN A 271 -20.95 -10.12 32.50
C ASN A 271 -22.48 -10.10 32.50
N PHE A 272 -23.05 -9.69 33.64
CA PHE A 272 -24.47 -9.47 33.76
C PHE A 272 -24.81 -7.98 33.84
N LYS A 273 -25.75 -7.57 33.00
CA LYS A 273 -26.19 -6.18 32.93
C LYS A 273 -27.70 -6.06 33.03
N TRP A 274 -28.17 -5.15 33.87
CA TRP A 274 -29.57 -4.76 33.91
C TRP A 274 -29.88 -3.77 32.78
N ARG A 275 -30.94 -4.04 32.03
CA ARG A 275 -31.53 -3.12 31.04
C ARG A 275 -33.01 -2.98 31.37
N GLY A 276 -33.35 -1.91 32.09
CA GLY A 276 -34.69 -1.74 32.64
C GLY A 276 -34.98 -2.79 33.72
N ASP A 277 -36.09 -3.51 33.58
CA ASP A 277 -36.53 -4.60 34.46
C ASP A 277 -35.99 -5.99 34.06
N LYS A 278 -35.22 -6.08 32.96
CA LYS A 278 -34.67 -7.33 32.44
C LYS A 278 -33.17 -7.43 32.68
N MET A 279 -32.73 -8.61 33.12
CA MET A 279 -31.31 -8.93 33.27
C MET A 279 -30.80 -9.58 31.97
N LEU A 280 -29.64 -9.15 31.49
CA LEU A 280 -28.99 -9.66 30.29
C LEU A 280 -27.68 -10.34 30.66
N LEU A 281 -27.45 -11.51 30.08
CA LEU A 281 -26.13 -12.14 30.00
C LEU A 281 -25.43 -11.58 28.76
N GLN A 282 -24.25 -11.01 28.95
CA GLN A 282 -23.37 -10.57 27.87
C GLN A 282 -22.12 -11.44 27.89
N MET A 283 -21.76 -12.03 26.76
CA MET A 283 -20.57 -12.83 26.61
C MET A 283 -19.73 -12.32 25.46
N LEU A 284 -18.49 -11.94 25.76
CA LEU A 284 -17.48 -11.61 24.78
C LEU A 284 -16.54 -12.80 24.61
N CYS A 285 -16.56 -13.38 23.42
CA CYS A 285 -15.68 -14.47 23.02
C CYS A 285 -14.44 -13.88 22.34
N PHE A 286 -13.28 -14.18 22.91
CA PHE A 286 -12.01 -13.83 22.32
C PHE A 286 -11.03 -14.94 22.64
N LEU A 287 -10.20 -15.28 21.67
CA LEU A 287 -8.95 -15.93 22.02
C LEU A 287 -8.27 -14.91 22.91
N ARG A 288 -7.88 -15.28 24.14
CA ARG A 288 -7.08 -14.43 25.02
C ARG A 288 -5.98 -13.87 24.11
N THR A 289 -6.15 -12.61 23.70
CA THR A 289 -5.24 -11.97 22.76
C THR A 289 -4.08 -11.60 23.63
N SER A 290 -3.21 -12.57 23.81
CA SER A 290 -1.87 -12.34 23.37
C SER A 290 -1.89 -11.45 22.15
N ARG A 291 -1.58 -10.16 22.35
CA ARG A 291 -1.26 -9.31 21.21
C ARG A 291 -0.23 -10.07 20.38
N ASN A 292 -0.53 -10.14 19.08
CA ASN A 292 0.29 -10.54 17.94
C ASN A 292 1.13 -11.84 18.08
N SER A 293 0.86 -12.78 17.18
CA SER A 293 1.76 -13.87 16.76
C SER A 293 3.06 -13.38 16.08
N GLN A 294 3.54 -12.19 16.46
CA GLN A 294 4.76 -11.56 15.96
C GLN A 294 5.81 -11.37 17.05
N TYR A 295 5.47 -11.52 18.34
CA TYR A 295 6.44 -11.30 19.43
C TYR A 295 7.30 -12.52 19.74
N VAL A 296 8.55 -12.26 20.14
CA VAL A 296 9.51 -13.25 20.65
C VAL A 296 9.66 -13.07 22.17
N LEU A 297 9.56 -14.17 22.92
CA LEU A 297 9.88 -14.16 24.36
C LEU A 297 11.37 -14.36 24.53
N GLN A 298 12.05 -13.44 25.21
CA GLN A 298 13.43 -13.63 25.61
C GLN A 298 13.55 -13.73 27.14
N MET A 299 14.24 -14.75 27.61
CA MET A 299 14.43 -15.04 29.03
C MET A 299 15.91 -14.88 29.40
N HIS A 300 16.25 -13.88 30.21
CA HIS A 300 17.63 -13.54 30.57
C HIS A 300 17.91 -13.83 32.04
N THR A 301 19.08 -14.42 32.32
CA THR A 301 19.50 -14.83 33.69
C THR A 301 20.79 -14.14 34.16
N ASN A 302 21.03 -12.92 33.68
CA ASN A 302 22.09 -12.02 34.16
C ASN A 302 21.86 -11.54 35.60
N GLU A 303 22.83 -10.78 36.14
CA GLU A 303 22.81 -10.28 37.54
C GLU A 303 21.47 -9.64 37.94
N ASP A 304 20.90 -8.86 37.03
CA ASP A 304 19.54 -8.31 37.12
C ASP A 304 18.63 -9.04 36.09
N PRO A 305 18.10 -10.23 36.43
CA PRO A 305 17.47 -11.14 35.46
C PRO A 305 16.23 -10.49 34.84
N ALA A 306 16.05 -10.75 33.54
CA ALA A 306 15.07 -10.03 32.73
C ALA A 306 14.16 -10.97 31.94
N VAL A 307 12.97 -10.50 31.64
CA VAL A 307 12.13 -11.08 30.58
C VAL A 307 11.77 -10.00 29.58
N SER A 308 11.95 -10.30 28.30
CA SER A 308 11.75 -9.33 27.22
C SER A 308 10.70 -9.82 26.24
N ILE A 309 9.88 -8.87 25.77
CA ILE A 309 8.89 -9.05 24.71
C ILE A 309 9.43 -8.29 23.51
N LYS A 310 10.00 -9.00 22.55
CA LYS A 310 10.62 -8.42 21.36
C LYS A 310 9.63 -8.38 20.20
N GLY A 311 9.33 -7.18 19.69
CA GLY A 311 8.57 -6.91 18.47
C GLY A 311 9.47 -6.66 17.26
N SER A 312 8.95 -6.04 16.19
CA SER A 312 9.72 -5.71 14.98
C SER A 312 10.68 -4.54 15.15
N GLU A 313 10.26 -3.48 15.86
CA GLU A 313 11.07 -2.25 16.05
C GLU A 313 11.25 -1.86 17.53
N THR A 314 10.58 -2.59 18.43
CA THR A 314 10.52 -2.23 19.86
C THR A 314 10.52 -3.47 20.74
N THR A 315 11.32 -3.41 21.81
CA THR A 315 11.44 -4.46 22.82
C THR A 315 11.08 -3.90 24.20
N PHE A 316 10.17 -4.58 24.89
CA PHE A 316 9.82 -4.28 26.28
C PHE A 316 10.53 -5.24 27.21
N GLU A 317 11.33 -4.74 28.14
CA GLU A 317 12.17 -5.52 29.03
C GLU A 317 11.75 -5.29 30.50
N PHE A 318 11.47 -6.37 31.23
CA PHE A 318 11.15 -6.34 32.66
C PHE A 318 12.34 -6.90 33.44
N ARG A 319 13.08 -6.03 34.12
CA ARG A 319 14.28 -6.40 34.90
C ARG A 319 13.97 -6.53 36.38
N MET A 320 14.41 -7.62 36.99
CA MET A 320 14.42 -7.77 38.43
C MET A 320 15.70 -7.21 39.01
N THR A 321 15.60 -6.52 40.14
CA THR A 321 16.76 -6.00 40.86
C THR A 321 16.60 -6.12 42.36
N SER A 322 17.72 -6.29 43.05
CA SER A 322 17.79 -6.30 44.52
C SER A 322 17.94 -4.89 45.11
N ASP A 323 18.11 -3.88 44.28
CA ASP A 323 18.19 -2.48 44.68
C ASP A 323 16.79 -1.85 44.75
N LYS A 324 16.29 -1.58 45.96
CA LYS A 324 14.98 -0.93 46.18
C LYS A 324 14.87 0.44 45.50
N THR A 325 15.97 1.15 45.31
CA THR A 325 15.95 2.51 44.74
C THR A 325 15.58 2.52 43.26
N LYS A 326 15.78 1.39 42.57
CA LYS A 326 15.43 1.20 41.16
C LYS A 326 13.98 0.74 40.95
N ASP A 327 13.23 0.43 42.00
CA ASP A 327 11.85 -0.08 41.84
C ASP A 327 10.98 0.91 41.06
N ARG A 328 10.28 0.40 40.04
CA ARG A 328 9.42 1.15 39.12
C ARG A 328 10.13 2.21 38.27
N MET A 329 11.47 2.24 38.25
CA MET A 329 12.17 3.08 37.30
C MET A 329 11.93 2.58 35.88
N THR A 330 11.62 3.51 34.98
CA THR A 330 11.49 3.25 33.54
C THR A 330 12.65 3.92 32.81
N GLY A 331 13.21 3.23 31.82
CA GLY A 331 14.23 3.79 30.94
C GLY A 331 13.97 3.41 29.49
N MET A 332 14.40 4.26 28.57
CA MET A 332 14.45 3.96 27.14
C MET A 332 15.92 3.99 26.72
N ARG A 333 16.36 2.96 26.00
CA ARG A 333 17.67 2.93 25.36
C ARG A 333 17.53 2.53 23.89
N GLU A 334 18.25 3.23 23.04
CA GLU A 334 18.31 2.96 21.60
C GLU A 334 19.58 2.17 21.33
N TYR A 335 19.41 1.01 20.71
CA TYR A 335 20.52 0.19 20.25
C TYR A 335 20.55 0.25 18.73
N LYS A 336 21.70 0.64 18.18
CA LYS A 336 21.92 0.71 16.74
C LYS A 336 22.90 -0.39 16.38
N ASP A 337 22.41 -1.45 15.79
CA ASP A 337 23.26 -2.47 15.18
C ASP A 337 23.13 -2.40 13.67
N PHE A 338 24.28 -2.51 12.99
CA PHE A 338 24.69 -2.10 11.66
C PHE A 338 23.72 -1.58 10.57
N MET A 339 22.39 -1.75 10.60
CA MET A 339 21.42 -1.01 9.77
C MET A 339 20.00 -0.83 10.37
N GLU A 340 19.71 -1.25 11.62
CA GLU A 340 18.38 -1.08 12.24
C GLU A 340 18.45 -0.37 13.62
N LEU A 341 17.44 0.45 13.92
CA LEU A 341 17.26 1.11 15.22
C LEU A 341 16.30 0.28 16.09
N GLU A 342 16.80 -0.43 17.10
CA GLU A 342 15.96 -1.14 18.07
C GLU A 342 15.74 -0.27 19.32
N LYS A 343 14.47 -0.01 19.66
CA LYS A 343 14.10 0.75 20.86
C LYS A 343 13.77 -0.21 22.00
N ILE A 344 14.55 -0.17 23.08
CA ILE A 344 14.33 -1.01 24.27
C ILE A 344 13.77 -0.15 25.41
N TYR A 345 12.56 -0.50 25.87
CA TYR A 345 11.92 0.09 27.04
C TYR A 345 12.07 -0.85 28.23
N THR A 346 12.83 -0.43 29.23
CA THR A 346 13.10 -1.23 30.43
C THR A 346 12.27 -0.74 31.61
N LEU A 347 11.60 -1.66 32.30
CA LEU A 347 10.97 -1.46 33.60
C LEU A 347 11.72 -2.26 34.67
N TRP A 348 12.18 -1.56 35.71
CA TRP A 348 12.86 -2.16 36.85
C TRP A 348 11.86 -2.53 37.95
N MET A 349 11.99 -3.74 38.50
CA MET A 349 11.11 -4.29 39.53
C MET A 349 11.93 -4.82 40.69
N TYR A 350 11.67 -4.31 41.89
CA TYR A 350 12.39 -4.77 43.07
C TYR A 350 11.92 -6.16 43.53
N SER A 351 12.88 -7.01 43.89
CA SER A 351 12.62 -8.29 44.55
C SER A 351 13.73 -8.62 45.54
N GLU A 352 13.36 -9.12 46.73
CA GLU A 352 14.31 -9.66 47.71
C GLU A 352 15.05 -10.89 47.16
N ASN A 353 14.39 -11.66 46.29
CA ASN A 353 14.99 -12.77 45.56
C ASN A 353 14.71 -12.59 44.07
N VAL A 354 15.69 -12.03 43.36
CA VAL A 354 15.57 -11.62 41.95
C VAL A 354 15.17 -12.77 41.03
N ILE A 355 15.63 -13.99 41.28
CA ILE A 355 15.24 -15.18 40.49
C ILE A 355 13.78 -15.59 40.75
N ASP A 356 13.31 -15.53 42.00
CA ASP A 356 11.91 -15.86 42.30
C ASP A 356 10.96 -14.79 41.75
N GLY A 357 11.37 -13.51 41.80
CA GLY A 357 10.67 -12.41 41.15
C GLY A 357 10.60 -12.61 39.63
N TRP A 358 11.72 -12.97 39.02
CA TRP A 358 11.82 -13.23 37.59
C TRP A 358 10.91 -14.39 37.16
N MET A 359 10.92 -15.51 37.90
CA MET A 359 10.02 -16.65 37.64
C MET A 359 8.53 -16.26 37.68
N LYS A 360 8.14 -15.35 38.59
CA LYS A 360 6.76 -14.85 38.65
C LYS A 360 6.42 -14.01 37.42
N ILE A 361 7.31 -13.14 36.97
CA ILE A 361 7.06 -12.27 35.83
C ILE A 361 7.07 -13.05 34.52
N VAL A 362 7.93 -14.06 34.36
CA VAL A 362 7.85 -14.99 33.21
C VAL A 362 6.46 -15.63 33.12
N LYS A 363 5.89 -16.12 34.24
CA LYS A 363 4.52 -16.67 34.27
C LYS A 363 3.49 -15.64 33.84
N ILE A 364 3.53 -14.44 34.42
CA ILE A 364 2.60 -13.35 34.09
C ILE A 364 2.70 -12.96 32.61
N VAL A 365 3.92 -12.77 32.10
CA VAL A 365 4.16 -12.42 30.70
C VAL A 365 3.64 -13.52 29.76
N LYS A 366 3.86 -14.80 30.08
CA LYS A 366 3.32 -15.93 29.29
C LYS A 366 1.81 -16.12 29.43
N GLU A 367 1.20 -15.67 30.52
CA GLU A 367 -0.26 -15.67 30.68
C GLU A 367 -0.92 -14.55 29.85
N ILE A 368 -0.23 -13.42 29.68
CA ILE A 368 -0.74 -12.25 28.95
C ILE A 368 -0.44 -12.35 27.45
N PHE A 369 0.74 -12.83 27.06
CA PHE A 369 1.24 -12.85 25.69
C PHE A 369 1.44 -14.28 25.17
N LYS A 370 1.28 -14.46 23.85
CA LYS A 370 1.59 -15.67 23.08
C LYS A 370 2.75 -15.28 22.21
N PHE A 371 3.75 -16.15 22.20
CA PHE A 371 5.00 -15.90 21.52
C PHE A 371 5.12 -16.86 20.35
N LYS A 372 5.51 -16.32 19.20
CA LYS A 372 5.80 -17.13 18.01
C LYS A 372 7.10 -17.90 18.20
N LYS A 373 8.07 -17.26 18.85
CA LYS A 373 9.39 -17.82 19.14
C LYS A 373 9.77 -17.59 20.61
N HIS A 374 10.58 -18.50 21.14
CA HIS A 374 11.14 -18.43 22.48
C HIS A 374 12.66 -18.46 22.40
N TYR A 375 13.30 -17.58 23.17
CA TYR A 375 14.74 -17.44 23.22
C TYR A 375 15.22 -17.39 24.68
N ALA A 376 16.35 -18.00 24.98
CA ALA A 376 16.93 -17.98 26.33
C ALA A 376 18.38 -17.48 26.30
N ILE A 377 18.73 -16.58 27.21
CA ILE A 377 20.10 -16.16 27.47
C ILE A 377 20.46 -16.63 28.88
N PHE A 378 21.27 -17.68 28.94
CA PHE A 378 21.61 -18.39 30.16
C PHE A 378 23.04 -18.08 30.60
N ILE A 379 23.20 -17.32 31.70
CA ILE A 379 24.52 -16.96 32.24
C ILE A 379 24.79 -17.81 33.48
N ILE A 380 25.62 -18.84 33.30
CA ILE A 380 25.79 -19.94 34.26
C ILE A 380 26.49 -19.48 35.55
N ASP A 381 27.40 -18.51 35.43
CA ASP A 381 28.18 -18.00 36.55
C ASP A 381 27.37 -17.14 37.53
N THR A 382 26.21 -16.62 37.10
CA THR A 382 25.46 -15.63 37.89
C THR A 382 24.79 -16.28 39.10
N PHE A 383 24.18 -17.44 38.92
CA PHE A 383 23.42 -18.13 39.97
C PHE A 383 23.77 -19.64 40.03
N PRO A 384 25.05 -20.01 40.26
CA PRO A 384 25.54 -21.38 40.07
C PRO A 384 24.79 -22.42 40.92
N THR A 385 24.43 -22.06 42.16
CA THR A 385 23.68 -22.96 43.06
C THR A 385 22.20 -23.12 42.67
N ARG A 386 21.68 -22.27 41.78
CA ARG A 386 20.28 -22.27 41.32
C ARG A 386 20.12 -22.66 39.86
N ASN A 387 21.19 -22.94 39.12
CA ASN A 387 21.15 -23.29 37.69
C ASN A 387 20.14 -24.39 37.37
N LYS A 388 20.16 -25.51 38.09
CA LYS A 388 19.19 -26.60 37.90
C LYS A 388 17.75 -26.16 38.12
N ALA A 389 17.48 -25.38 39.17
CA ALA A 389 16.14 -24.86 39.45
C ALA A 389 15.65 -23.88 38.37
N ILE A 390 16.55 -23.08 37.80
CA ILE A 390 16.26 -22.18 36.68
C ILE A 390 15.93 -22.98 35.42
N VAL A 391 16.73 -24.01 35.11
CA VAL A 391 16.49 -24.91 33.98
C VAL A 391 15.17 -25.67 34.12
N ASP A 392 14.90 -26.24 35.29
CA ASP A 392 13.64 -26.96 35.55
C ASP A 392 12.43 -26.03 35.42
N PHE A 393 12.57 -24.78 35.89
CA PHE A 393 11.56 -23.76 35.69
C PHE A 393 11.36 -23.44 34.21
N MET A 394 12.43 -23.13 33.47
CA MET A 394 12.37 -22.86 32.03
C MET A 394 11.72 -24.02 31.28
N LYS A 395 12.09 -25.26 31.58
CA LYS A 395 11.50 -26.48 31.03
C LYS A 395 10.01 -26.59 31.31
N SER A 396 9.58 -26.28 32.53
CA SER A 396 8.17 -26.29 32.92
C SER A 396 7.35 -25.24 32.17
N GLN A 397 7.97 -24.11 31.82
CA GLN A 397 7.30 -23.04 31.09
C GLN A 397 7.33 -23.31 29.58
N THR A 398 8.49 -23.67 29.05
CA THR A 398 8.76 -23.82 27.63
C THR A 398 9.77 -24.97 27.42
N PRO A 399 9.31 -26.21 27.21
CA PRO A 399 10.21 -27.35 27.05
C PRO A 399 11.00 -27.32 25.74
N SER A 400 10.55 -26.52 24.76
CA SER A 400 11.21 -26.32 23.47
C SER A 400 11.37 -24.83 23.18
N ILE A 401 12.59 -24.41 22.80
CA ILE A 401 12.91 -23.02 22.46
C ILE A 401 13.56 -22.94 21.08
N ASP A 402 13.30 -21.83 20.38
CA ASP A 402 13.81 -21.59 19.03
C ASP A 402 15.32 -21.34 19.07
N GLY A 403 15.81 -20.61 20.06
CA GLY A 403 17.25 -20.49 20.25
C GLY A 403 17.69 -20.16 21.66
N CYS A 404 18.99 -20.30 21.91
CA CYS A 404 19.59 -19.84 23.15
C CYS A 404 21.06 -19.49 23.03
N GLU A 405 21.48 -18.62 23.94
CA GLU A 405 22.86 -18.28 24.23
C GLU A 405 23.22 -18.79 25.64
N ILE A 406 24.38 -19.40 25.77
CA ILE A 406 24.93 -19.88 27.04
C ILE A 406 26.27 -19.19 27.29
N TYR A 407 26.38 -18.44 28.38
CA TYR A 407 27.58 -17.71 28.78
C TYR A 407 28.16 -18.22 30.11
N GLY A 408 29.48 -18.39 30.17
CA GLY A 408 30.16 -18.78 31.41
C GLY A 408 31.69 -18.71 31.34
N ASN A 409 32.32 -18.11 32.33
CA ASN A 409 33.78 -18.08 32.49
C ASN A 409 34.27 -19.20 33.41
N ALA A 410 33.41 -19.74 34.29
CA ALA A 410 33.76 -20.88 35.14
C ALA A 410 33.59 -22.19 34.37
N GLU A 411 34.48 -23.16 34.63
CA GLU A 411 34.39 -24.49 34.04
C GLU A 411 33.26 -25.28 34.71
N THR A 412 32.10 -25.34 34.04
CA THR A 412 30.84 -25.88 34.59
C THR A 412 30.12 -26.84 33.63
N ASP A 413 30.83 -27.88 33.19
CA ASP A 413 30.32 -28.91 32.28
C ASP A 413 28.95 -29.47 32.68
N GLN A 414 28.76 -29.77 33.97
CA GLN A 414 27.55 -30.40 34.47
C GLN A 414 26.31 -29.52 34.31
N ASP A 415 26.44 -28.20 34.42
CA ASP A 415 25.30 -27.29 34.31
C ASP A 415 24.92 -27.06 32.83
N VAL A 416 25.90 -26.96 31.94
CA VAL A 416 25.69 -26.92 30.48
C VAL A 416 25.04 -28.22 30.01
N GLU A 417 25.59 -29.37 30.42
CA GLU A 417 25.03 -30.69 30.08
C GLU A 417 23.59 -30.81 30.61
N TYR A 418 23.34 -30.38 31.85
CA TYR A 418 21.99 -30.39 32.42
C TYR A 418 21.02 -29.50 31.63
N PHE A 419 21.43 -28.30 31.22
CA PHE A 419 20.62 -27.40 30.38
C PHE A 419 20.27 -28.08 29.05
N LEU A 420 21.29 -28.55 28.32
CA LEU A 420 21.12 -29.12 26.99
C LEU A 420 20.29 -30.41 27.03
N ILE A 421 20.42 -31.25 28.06
CA ILE A 421 19.58 -32.46 28.21
C ILE A 421 18.11 -32.10 28.47
N ASN A 422 17.85 -31.04 29.24
CA ASN A 422 16.51 -30.74 29.74
C ASN A 422 15.70 -29.78 28.86
N ILE A 423 16.35 -28.96 28.04
CA ILE A 423 15.73 -27.97 27.15
C ILE A 423 15.93 -28.38 25.70
N ASN A 424 14.84 -28.46 24.92
CA ASN A 424 14.90 -28.76 23.50
C ASN A 424 15.13 -27.49 22.67
N VAL A 425 16.37 -27.25 22.24
CA VAL A 425 16.71 -26.13 21.34
C VAL A 425 16.55 -26.58 19.89
N THR A 426 15.86 -25.79 19.05
CA THR A 426 15.47 -26.24 17.70
C THR A 426 16.08 -25.49 16.52
N ASN A 427 16.59 -24.27 16.70
CA ASN A 427 17.06 -23.44 15.58
C ASN A 427 18.47 -22.90 15.77
N CYS A 428 18.70 -22.17 16.87
CA CYS A 428 19.95 -21.45 17.13
C CYS A 428 20.54 -21.82 18.50
N LEU A 429 21.82 -22.17 18.55
CA LEU A 429 22.54 -22.37 19.82
C LEU A 429 23.90 -21.68 19.76
N GLU A 430 24.11 -20.76 20.67
CA GLU A 430 25.39 -20.07 20.88
C GLU A 430 25.94 -20.40 22.27
N MET A 431 27.22 -20.75 22.32
CA MET A 431 27.90 -21.14 23.56
C MET A 431 29.21 -20.37 23.67
N ILE A 432 29.27 -19.45 24.61
CA ILE A 432 30.48 -18.71 24.98
C ILE A 432 30.77 -19.09 26.43
N SER A 433 31.19 -20.34 26.61
CA SER A 433 31.40 -20.93 27.93
C SER A 433 32.69 -21.73 27.98
N ARG A 434 33.50 -21.50 29.02
CA ARG A 434 34.69 -22.32 29.27
C ARG A 434 34.26 -23.72 29.72
N LEU A 435 34.62 -24.74 28.95
CA LEU A 435 34.29 -26.15 29.21
C LEU A 435 35.58 -26.99 29.31
N SER A 436 35.50 -28.12 30.03
CA SER A 436 36.64 -29.04 30.14
C SER A 436 36.85 -29.78 28.82
N ASP A 437 38.09 -30.21 28.56
CA ASP A 437 38.46 -31.04 27.39
C ASP A 437 37.80 -32.43 27.37
N HIS A 438 37.10 -32.80 28.44
CA HIS A 438 36.32 -34.03 28.56
C HIS A 438 34.82 -33.83 28.29
N PHE A 439 34.37 -32.60 28.04
CA PHE A 439 32.98 -32.30 27.74
C PHE A 439 32.51 -33.05 26.49
N LYS A 440 31.30 -33.61 26.59
CA LYS A 440 30.64 -34.31 25.48
C LYS A 440 29.31 -33.66 25.20
N PHE A 441 29.12 -33.23 23.95
CA PHE A 441 27.87 -32.63 23.55
C PHE A 441 26.72 -33.66 23.62
N PRO A 442 25.69 -33.46 24.46
CA PRO A 442 24.74 -34.52 24.80
C PRO A 442 23.64 -34.76 23.75
N GLN A 443 23.51 -33.89 22.73
CA GLN A 443 22.44 -33.97 21.73
C GLN A 443 22.98 -33.95 20.30
N VAL A 444 22.57 -34.91 19.47
CA VAL A 444 22.84 -34.85 18.02
C VAL A 444 21.59 -34.32 17.32
N LYS A 445 21.48 -33.00 17.19
CA LYS A 445 20.37 -32.32 16.51
C LYS A 445 20.89 -31.37 15.44
N PHE A 446 20.07 -31.14 14.42
CA PHE A 446 20.36 -30.17 13.38
C PHE A 446 20.01 -28.75 13.88
N PHE A 447 20.96 -27.82 13.81
CA PHE A 447 20.75 -26.40 14.10
C PHE A 447 20.95 -25.57 12.84
N ASP A 448 20.06 -24.62 12.56
CA ASP A 448 20.26 -23.66 11.47
C ASP A 448 21.50 -22.79 11.74
N HIS A 449 21.72 -22.41 13.00
CA HIS A 449 22.89 -21.68 13.45
C HIS A 449 23.47 -22.30 14.74
N PHE A 450 24.76 -22.60 14.72
CA PHE A 450 25.49 -23.13 15.86
C PHE A 450 26.83 -22.40 16.00
N SER A 451 27.01 -21.71 17.12
CA SER A 451 28.21 -20.93 17.42
C SER A 451 28.81 -21.42 18.74
N ILE A 452 30.10 -21.74 18.73
CA ILE A 452 30.86 -22.08 19.93
C ILE A 452 32.10 -21.21 19.97
N ASP A 453 32.22 -20.45 21.05
CA ASP A 453 33.43 -19.75 21.45
C ASP A 453 34.09 -20.52 22.59
N SER A 454 35.42 -20.58 22.64
CA SER A 454 36.18 -21.48 23.51
C SER A 454 35.92 -22.99 23.25
N ALA A 455 36.05 -23.44 22.00
CA ALA A 455 35.80 -24.84 21.58
C ALA A 455 36.95 -25.83 21.87
N ASN A 456 37.73 -25.61 22.93
CA ASN A 456 38.90 -26.43 23.32
C ASN A 456 38.58 -27.93 23.53
N TRP A 457 37.32 -28.27 23.78
CA TRP A 457 36.79 -29.61 23.99
C TRP A 457 36.34 -30.32 22.70
N LEU A 458 36.28 -29.60 21.58
CA LEU A 458 35.76 -30.11 20.32
C LEU A 458 36.80 -31.01 19.63
N THR A 459 36.61 -32.32 19.72
CA THR A 459 37.41 -33.31 18.98
C THR A 459 36.89 -33.49 17.55
N PHE A 460 37.71 -34.06 16.66
CA PHE A 460 37.30 -34.35 15.28
C PHE A 460 36.05 -35.23 15.20
N ASP A 461 35.96 -36.27 16.04
CA ASP A 461 34.77 -37.12 16.12
C ASP A 461 33.53 -36.35 16.59
N GLN A 462 33.69 -35.41 17.54
CA GLN A 462 32.57 -34.56 18.00
C GLN A 462 32.13 -33.60 16.89
N LEU A 463 33.07 -32.99 16.15
CA LEU A 463 32.77 -32.16 14.99
C LEU A 463 31.91 -32.93 13.98
N LEU A 464 32.28 -34.17 13.63
CA LEU A 464 31.50 -34.99 12.68
C LEU A 464 30.09 -35.36 13.17
N LEU A 465 29.87 -35.39 14.49
CA LEU A 465 28.56 -35.62 15.09
C LEU A 465 27.68 -34.36 15.11
N LEU A 466 28.27 -33.17 15.08
CA LEU A 466 27.51 -31.93 14.98
C LEU A 466 26.74 -31.91 13.66
N LYS A 467 25.52 -31.37 13.71
CA LYS A 467 24.71 -31.17 12.52
C LYS A 467 24.26 -29.72 12.53
N GLY A 468 24.74 -28.94 11.57
CA GLY A 468 24.38 -27.54 11.48
C GLY A 468 24.35 -27.03 10.05
N GLY A 469 23.48 -26.04 9.81
CA GLY A 469 23.47 -25.24 8.59
C GLY A 469 24.61 -24.23 8.60
N ARG A 470 24.81 -23.53 9.72
CA ARG A 470 25.89 -22.55 9.91
C ARG A 470 26.67 -22.91 11.17
N LEU A 471 27.97 -23.13 11.03
CA LEU A 471 28.89 -23.49 12.11
C LEU A 471 29.91 -22.37 12.31
N LEU A 472 29.98 -21.80 13.51
CA LEU A 472 31.05 -20.88 13.93
C LEU A 472 31.76 -21.52 15.13
N ILE A 473 33.06 -21.75 15.00
CA ILE A 473 33.85 -22.49 15.98
C ILE A 473 35.14 -21.70 16.21
N HIS A 474 35.29 -21.13 17.40
CA HIS A 474 36.51 -20.44 17.81
C HIS A 474 37.27 -21.26 18.86
N ASP A 475 38.59 -21.09 18.96
CA ASP A 475 39.47 -21.82 19.89
C ASP A 475 39.41 -23.36 19.83
N SER A 476 39.17 -23.95 18.66
CA SER A 476 39.21 -25.42 18.52
C SER A 476 40.65 -25.96 18.57
N PRO A 477 40.87 -27.17 19.11
CA PRO A 477 42.17 -27.83 19.11
C PRO A 477 42.45 -28.59 17.79
N LEU A 478 41.60 -28.41 16.76
CA LEU A 478 41.66 -29.19 15.53
C LEU A 478 42.92 -28.85 14.73
N THR A 479 43.63 -29.90 14.31
CA THR A 479 44.84 -29.77 13.51
C THR A 479 44.52 -29.44 12.06
N ASN A 480 45.46 -28.83 11.34
CA ASN A 480 45.32 -28.59 9.90
C ASN A 480 45.03 -29.88 9.10
N GLN A 481 45.55 -31.04 9.54
CA GLN A 481 45.25 -32.35 8.95
C GLN A 481 43.80 -32.78 9.17
N GLU A 482 43.25 -32.53 10.36
CA GLU A 482 41.84 -32.82 10.66
C GLU A 482 40.90 -31.89 9.89
N LEU A 483 41.26 -30.60 9.71
CA LEU A 483 40.52 -29.68 8.87
C LEU A 483 40.54 -30.12 7.39
N ASN A 484 41.69 -30.53 6.86
CA ASN A 484 41.78 -31.13 5.52
C ASN A 484 40.88 -32.37 5.39
N GLN A 485 40.96 -33.29 6.36
CA GLN A 485 40.15 -34.50 6.38
C GLN A 485 38.65 -34.18 6.46
N PHE A 486 38.25 -33.16 7.23
CA PHE A 486 36.87 -32.67 7.29
C PHE A 486 36.39 -32.20 5.90
N LEU A 487 37.20 -31.40 5.20
CA LEU A 487 36.87 -30.91 3.86
C LEU A 487 36.76 -32.06 2.85
N ILE A 488 37.63 -33.08 2.92
CA ILE A 488 37.52 -34.30 2.09
C ILE A 488 36.21 -35.04 2.37
N LEU A 489 35.84 -35.22 3.64
CA LEU A 489 34.58 -35.86 4.02
C LEU A 489 33.37 -35.05 3.55
N TRP A 490 33.45 -33.72 3.59
CA TRP A 490 32.41 -32.85 3.04
C TRP A 490 32.33 -33.00 1.51
N MET A 491 33.45 -32.91 0.79
CA MET A 491 33.52 -33.07 -0.68
C MET A 491 32.99 -34.43 -1.15
N THR A 492 33.19 -35.49 -0.35
CA THR A 492 32.69 -36.82 -0.68
C THR A 492 31.24 -37.08 -0.23
N SER A 493 30.53 -36.04 0.23
CA SER A 493 29.17 -36.09 0.77
C SER A 493 28.99 -36.99 2.00
N GLN A 494 30.08 -37.27 2.73
CA GLN A 494 30.10 -38.16 3.91
C GLN A 494 29.76 -37.43 5.22
N CYS A 495 29.90 -36.10 5.27
CA CYS A 495 29.49 -35.30 6.44
C CYS A 495 28.79 -33.99 6.05
N HIS A 496 28.05 -33.40 6.99
CA HIS A 496 27.58 -32.00 6.93
C HIS A 496 26.88 -31.59 5.62
N GLN A 497 25.94 -32.42 5.14
CA GLN A 497 25.29 -32.20 3.84
C GLN A 497 24.50 -30.87 3.71
N ASN A 498 24.01 -30.35 4.83
CA ASN A 498 23.22 -29.13 4.93
C ASN A 498 24.06 -27.88 5.29
N LEU A 499 25.39 -28.01 5.39
CA LEU A 499 26.28 -26.94 5.83
C LEU A 499 26.40 -25.86 4.75
N SER A 500 25.82 -24.69 5.04
CA SER A 500 25.86 -23.49 4.22
C SER A 500 26.96 -22.52 4.58
N PHE A 501 27.44 -22.56 5.82
CA PHE A 501 28.52 -21.70 6.31
C PHE A 501 29.34 -22.40 7.38
N LEU A 502 30.66 -22.31 7.29
CA LEU A 502 31.60 -22.75 8.33
C LEU A 502 32.61 -21.64 8.59
N ARG A 503 32.88 -21.36 9.84
CA ARG A 503 34.03 -20.59 10.29
C ARG A 503 34.73 -21.34 11.40
N ILE A 504 36.04 -21.52 11.28
CA ILE A 504 36.85 -22.25 12.25
C ILE A 504 38.28 -21.70 12.33
N ASN A 505 38.86 -21.64 13.52
CA ASN A 505 40.24 -21.20 13.73
C ASN A 505 41.26 -22.18 13.09
N ILE A 506 42.41 -21.65 12.67
CA ILE A 506 43.56 -22.41 12.15
C ILE A 506 44.65 -22.43 13.24
N THR A 507 45.03 -23.62 13.68
CA THR A 507 45.96 -23.82 14.80
C THR A 507 47.44 -23.68 14.42
N ASP A 508 47.80 -23.96 13.17
CA ASP A 508 49.15 -23.76 12.64
C ASP A 508 49.10 -22.94 11.32
N PRO A 509 49.09 -21.61 11.40
CA PRO A 509 49.08 -20.73 10.23
C PRO A 509 50.26 -20.92 9.28
N GLU A 510 51.42 -21.38 9.77
CA GLU A 510 52.63 -21.56 8.95
C GLU A 510 52.50 -22.75 7.98
N SER A 511 51.66 -23.74 8.31
CA SER A 511 51.44 -24.96 7.52
C SER A 511 50.06 -24.99 6.83
N ILE A 512 49.54 -23.84 6.40
CA ILE A 512 48.20 -23.72 5.81
C ILE A 512 48.01 -24.55 4.54
N ASP A 513 49.08 -24.77 3.78
CA ASP A 513 49.07 -25.62 2.58
C ASP A 513 48.59 -27.05 2.88
N THR A 514 48.76 -27.51 4.14
CA THR A 514 48.25 -28.81 4.61
C THR A 514 46.72 -28.87 4.56
N ILE A 515 46.03 -27.75 4.80
CA ILE A 515 44.57 -27.68 4.71
C ILE A 515 44.13 -27.73 3.25
N LEU A 516 44.87 -27.06 2.37
CA LEU A 516 44.55 -26.83 0.97
C LEU A 516 45.04 -27.91 0.00
N ASP A 517 45.65 -29.00 0.51
CA ASP A 517 45.99 -30.21 -0.26
C ASP A 517 44.71 -30.98 -0.65
N LEU A 518 43.92 -30.36 -1.53
CA LEU A 518 42.61 -30.79 -2.01
C LEU A 518 42.49 -30.50 -3.50
N PRO A 519 41.65 -31.23 -4.26
CA PRO A 519 41.26 -30.82 -5.61
C PRO A 519 40.45 -29.52 -5.53
N HIS A 520 41.07 -28.40 -5.91
CA HIS A 520 40.47 -27.08 -5.78
C HIS A 520 40.67 -26.22 -7.03
N GLU A 521 39.80 -25.23 -7.20
CA GLU A 521 39.83 -24.26 -8.28
C GLU A 521 40.08 -22.87 -7.68
N ILE A 522 41.21 -22.24 -8.00
CA ILE A 522 41.56 -20.91 -7.48
C ILE A 522 40.72 -19.87 -8.21
N MET A 523 39.97 -19.06 -7.45
CA MET A 523 39.12 -18.01 -8.00
C MET A 523 39.98 -16.80 -8.44
N ASP A 524 39.58 -16.12 -9.51
CA ASP A 524 40.18 -14.86 -9.91
C ASP A 524 40.02 -13.84 -8.76
N PRO A 525 41.10 -13.20 -8.27
CA PRO A 525 41.04 -12.20 -7.21
C PRO A 525 40.10 -11.02 -7.49
N ASN A 526 39.77 -10.77 -8.76
CA ASN A 526 38.88 -9.69 -9.19
C ASN A 526 37.41 -10.13 -9.34
N LEU A 527 37.08 -11.40 -9.07
CA LEU A 527 35.72 -11.93 -9.17
C LEU A 527 34.93 -11.62 -7.88
N GLU A 528 33.77 -10.97 -8.03
CA GLU A 528 32.83 -10.67 -6.94
C GLU A 528 31.79 -11.79 -6.80
N ARG A 529 31.58 -12.27 -5.57
CA ARG A 529 30.45 -13.17 -5.24
C ARG A 529 29.66 -12.64 -4.06
N ILE A 530 28.34 -12.68 -4.19
CA ILE A 530 27.43 -12.40 -3.08
C ILE A 530 27.30 -13.68 -2.26
N VAL A 531 27.65 -13.60 -0.97
CA VAL A 531 27.39 -14.67 -0.01
C VAL A 531 26.42 -14.20 1.05
N THR A 532 25.55 -15.09 1.49
CA THR A 532 24.69 -14.85 2.65
C THR A 532 25.52 -15.07 3.92
N LEU A 533 25.72 -14.00 4.68
CA LEU A 533 26.38 -14.01 5.98
C LEU A 533 25.48 -14.66 7.06
N PRO A 534 26.03 -15.05 8.23
CA PRO A 534 25.27 -15.68 9.32
C PRO A 534 24.06 -14.91 9.83
N ASN A 535 23.99 -13.59 9.63
CA ASN A 535 22.88 -12.71 9.99
C ASN A 535 21.84 -12.50 8.86
N ASN A 536 21.87 -13.31 7.80
CA ASN A 536 21.05 -13.15 6.58
C ASN A 536 21.31 -11.86 5.78
N HIS A 537 22.39 -11.14 6.06
CA HIS A 537 22.86 -10.07 5.19
C HIS A 537 23.71 -10.62 4.06
N THR A 538 23.73 -9.93 2.93
CA THR A 538 24.58 -10.26 1.80
C THR A 538 25.91 -9.52 1.92
N ALA A 539 27.02 -10.22 1.65
CA ALA A 539 28.35 -9.62 1.56
C ALA A 539 29.01 -9.94 0.23
N LEU A 540 29.80 -9.00 -0.27
CA LEU A 540 30.64 -9.16 -1.45
C LEU A 540 31.99 -9.73 -1.01
N LEU A 541 32.33 -10.91 -1.50
CA LEU A 541 33.65 -11.52 -1.31
C LEU A 541 34.45 -11.51 -2.62
N TYR A 542 35.75 -11.25 -2.49
CA TYR A 542 36.74 -11.21 -3.58
C TYR A 542 37.74 -12.36 -3.41
N GLY A 543 38.02 -13.11 -4.48
CA GLY A 543 38.96 -14.25 -4.47
C GLY A 543 38.44 -15.50 -3.73
N GLY A 544 39.35 -16.38 -3.28
CA GLY A 544 39.01 -17.62 -2.54
C GLY A 544 39.30 -18.90 -3.34
N ILE A 545 39.06 -20.05 -2.70
CA ILE A 545 39.34 -21.38 -3.23
C ILE A 545 38.06 -22.21 -3.30
N ASP A 546 37.65 -22.61 -4.51
CA ASP A 546 36.45 -23.43 -4.71
C ASP A 546 36.78 -24.93 -4.58
N ILE A 547 36.05 -25.62 -3.72
CA ILE A 547 35.99 -27.08 -3.63
C ILE A 547 34.61 -27.58 -4.05
N LYS A 548 34.56 -28.73 -4.75
CA LYS A 548 33.31 -29.31 -5.25
C LYS A 548 32.96 -30.58 -4.49
N ARG A 549 31.69 -30.69 -4.11
CA ARG A 549 31.09 -31.88 -3.51
C ARG A 549 30.51 -32.79 -4.60
N ASN A 550 30.45 -34.10 -4.31
CA ASN A 550 29.98 -35.13 -5.24
C ASN A 550 28.56 -34.93 -5.80
N ASP A 551 27.71 -34.16 -5.11
CA ASP A 551 26.35 -33.81 -5.55
C ASP A 551 26.28 -32.52 -6.38
N GLY A 552 27.44 -31.95 -6.75
CA GLY A 552 27.54 -30.72 -7.55
C GLY A 552 27.55 -29.43 -6.71
N MET A 553 27.47 -29.53 -5.38
CA MET A 553 27.54 -28.37 -4.50
C MET A 553 28.97 -27.78 -4.45
N THR A 554 29.10 -26.46 -4.54
CA THR A 554 30.39 -25.76 -4.44
C THR A 554 30.53 -25.09 -3.09
N GLY A 555 31.69 -25.24 -2.45
CA GLY A 555 32.08 -24.47 -1.26
C GLY A 555 33.28 -23.59 -1.58
N THR A 556 33.20 -22.30 -1.26
CA THR A 556 34.32 -21.36 -1.42
C THR A 556 35.00 -21.13 -0.07
N ILE A 557 36.30 -21.38 -0.01
CA ILE A 557 37.14 -21.30 1.18
C ILE A 557 37.99 -20.01 1.14
N TYR A 558 38.02 -19.32 2.27
CA TYR A 558 38.88 -18.19 2.57
C TYR A 558 39.70 -18.51 3.81
N CYS A 559 40.94 -18.06 3.82
CA CYS A 559 41.76 -18.09 5.01
C CYS A 559 42.27 -16.68 5.26
N ASP A 560 41.75 -16.02 6.29
CA ASP A 560 42.04 -14.63 6.60
C ASP A 560 42.44 -14.46 8.06
N TRP A 561 43.18 -13.38 8.33
CA TRP A 561 43.55 -12.97 9.68
C TRP A 561 42.45 -12.06 10.24
N ARG A 562 41.88 -12.44 11.37
CA ARG A 562 41.04 -11.57 12.20
C ARG A 562 41.75 -11.33 13.52
N GLU A 563 42.09 -10.07 13.75
CA GLU A 563 42.85 -9.64 14.93
C GLU A 563 44.17 -10.42 15.07
N GLU A 564 44.30 -11.30 16.07
CA GLU A 564 45.51 -12.09 16.36
C GLU A 564 45.39 -13.58 15.95
N GLU A 565 44.26 -14.00 15.37
CA GLU A 565 44.00 -15.39 14.97
C GLU A 565 43.73 -15.52 13.47
N MET A 566 44.19 -16.65 12.89
CA MET A 566 43.89 -17.00 11.51
C MET A 566 42.68 -17.92 11.47
N GLU A 567 41.72 -17.64 10.60
CA GLU A 567 40.48 -18.40 10.48
C GLU A 567 40.30 -18.97 9.07
N LEU A 568 39.74 -20.16 8.98
CA LEU A 568 39.16 -20.73 7.77
C LEU A 568 37.67 -20.41 7.74
N THR A 569 37.24 -19.69 6.71
CA THR A 569 35.82 -19.46 6.43
C THR A 569 35.44 -20.17 5.13
N MET A 570 34.38 -20.97 5.16
CA MET A 570 33.82 -21.66 4.00
C MET A 570 32.35 -21.28 3.82
N HIS A 571 32.01 -20.84 2.61
CA HIS A 571 30.65 -20.53 2.19
C HIS A 571 30.16 -21.57 1.18
N GLN A 572 29.02 -22.21 1.43
CA GLN A 572 28.34 -23.03 0.43
C GLN A 572 27.62 -22.11 -0.55
N LEU A 573 27.80 -22.37 -1.83
CA LEU A 573 26.97 -21.79 -2.88
C LEU A 573 25.76 -22.72 -3.06
N LEU A 574 24.55 -22.30 -2.68
CA LEU A 574 23.32 -22.97 -3.09
C LEU A 574 22.96 -22.55 -4.52
N ASP A 575 22.37 -23.45 -5.32
CA ASP A 575 21.67 -23.04 -6.55
C ASP A 575 20.61 -22.02 -6.15
N ASP A 576 20.78 -20.77 -6.62
CA ASP A 576 19.90 -19.61 -6.39
C ASP A 576 18.42 -19.86 -6.76
N PHE A 577 18.13 -21.06 -7.30
CA PHE A 577 16.81 -21.56 -7.60
C PHE A 577 15.98 -21.99 -6.37
N ILE A 578 16.59 -22.31 -5.22
CA ILE A 578 15.85 -22.90 -4.08
C ILE A 578 15.51 -21.91 -2.96
N GLU A 579 16.32 -20.88 -2.68
CA GLU A 579 15.96 -19.84 -1.69
C GLU A 579 14.91 -18.83 -2.19
N ASN A 580 14.70 -18.74 -3.51
CA ASN A 580 13.70 -17.83 -4.08
C ASN A 580 12.24 -18.33 -3.95
N GLN A 581 11.97 -19.55 -3.49
CA GLN A 581 10.58 -19.97 -3.22
C GLN A 581 9.90 -19.23 -2.06
N SER A 582 10.66 -18.55 -1.18
CA SER A 582 10.08 -17.67 -0.14
C SER A 582 9.66 -16.31 -0.67
N PHE A 583 10.33 -15.77 -1.71
CA PHE A 583 9.97 -14.50 -2.34
C PHE A 583 8.82 -14.67 -3.35
N LEU A 584 8.76 -15.83 -4.00
CA LEU A 584 7.75 -16.18 -5.01
C LEU A 584 6.35 -16.49 -4.45
N ARG A 585 6.11 -16.34 -3.14
CA ARG A 585 4.78 -16.53 -2.52
C ARG A 585 4.01 -15.23 -2.23
N THR A 586 4.60 -14.06 -2.43
CA THR A 586 3.99 -12.79 -1.97
C THR A 586 3.48 -11.82 -3.05
N SER A 587 3.63 -12.08 -4.35
CA SER A 587 3.17 -11.14 -5.38
C SER A 587 2.11 -11.73 -6.32
N ARG A 588 0.87 -11.88 -5.81
CA ARG A 588 -0.33 -12.14 -6.65
C ARG A 588 -0.96 -10.86 -7.20
N ASN A 589 -0.16 -9.87 -7.61
CA ASN A 589 -0.64 -8.60 -8.17
C ASN A 589 -0.26 -8.44 -9.65
N SER A 590 -1.20 -7.95 -10.44
CA SER A 590 -1.17 -7.84 -11.91
C SER A 590 -0.41 -6.59 -12.38
N GLN A 591 0.92 -6.48 -12.23
CA GLN A 591 1.65 -5.24 -12.60
C GLN A 591 3.02 -5.45 -13.32
N TYR A 592 3.33 -6.65 -13.81
CA TYR A 592 4.66 -6.94 -14.40
C TYR A 592 4.63 -7.07 -15.93
N THR A 593 5.71 -6.66 -16.60
CA THR A 593 6.03 -6.94 -18.01
C THR A 593 7.08 -8.05 -18.10
N LEU A 594 6.86 -9.02 -18.97
CA LEU A 594 7.81 -10.11 -19.27
C LEU A 594 8.61 -9.75 -20.52
N ILE A 595 9.94 -9.78 -20.44
CA ILE A 595 10.80 -9.72 -21.63
C ILE A 595 11.53 -11.05 -21.79
N VAL A 596 11.53 -11.61 -22.99
CA VAL A 596 12.31 -12.81 -23.31
C VAL A 596 13.27 -12.48 -24.46
N PHE A 597 14.56 -12.75 -24.27
CA PHE A 597 15.62 -12.39 -25.21
C PHE A 597 16.49 -13.59 -25.58
N THR A 598 16.62 -13.92 -26.87
CA THR A 598 17.43 -15.05 -27.36
C THR A 598 18.85 -14.66 -27.79
N SER A 599 19.60 -13.95 -26.94
CA SER A 599 21.00 -13.60 -27.22
C SER A 599 21.98 -14.77 -27.02
N GLU A 600 23.29 -14.56 -27.22
CA GLU A 600 24.36 -15.52 -26.86
C GLU A 600 24.17 -16.06 -25.43
N LYS A 601 23.64 -15.20 -24.56
CA LYS A 601 23.30 -15.49 -23.16
C LYS A 601 21.81 -15.20 -22.94
N PRO A 602 20.93 -16.10 -23.37
CA PRO A 602 19.51 -15.81 -23.49
C PRO A 602 18.92 -15.46 -22.11
N THR A 603 18.07 -14.44 -22.10
CA THR A 603 17.63 -13.74 -20.90
C THR A 603 16.10 -13.83 -20.74
N VAL A 604 15.63 -13.91 -19.50
CA VAL A 604 14.22 -13.72 -19.12
C VAL A 604 14.16 -12.59 -18.11
N SER A 605 13.44 -11.51 -18.40
CA SER A 605 13.37 -10.34 -17.53
C SER A 605 11.96 -10.08 -17.01
N ILE A 606 11.86 -9.68 -15.75
CA ILE A 606 10.62 -9.31 -15.06
C ILE A 606 10.70 -7.82 -14.68
N ILE A 607 9.78 -7.03 -15.23
CA ILE A 607 9.80 -5.57 -15.10
C ILE A 607 8.51 -5.10 -14.42
N GLY A 608 8.58 -4.47 -13.24
CA GLY A 608 7.37 -3.92 -12.59
C GLY A 608 7.52 -3.32 -11.19
N SER A 609 8.74 -3.16 -10.65
CA SER A 609 9.00 -2.52 -9.34
C SER A 609 10.23 -1.61 -9.39
N GLU A 610 10.65 -1.02 -8.26
CA GLU A 610 11.91 -0.24 -8.13
C GLU A 610 13.18 -1.02 -8.52
N ILE A 611 13.09 -2.37 -8.59
CA ILE A 611 14.16 -3.28 -9.06
C ILE A 611 13.59 -4.19 -10.17
N HIS A 612 14.36 -4.37 -11.25
CA HIS A 612 14.09 -5.31 -12.34
C HIS A 612 14.92 -6.57 -12.16
N PHE A 613 14.36 -7.73 -12.52
CA PHE A 613 15.06 -9.01 -12.42
C PHE A 613 15.39 -9.54 -13.81
N ASP A 614 16.64 -9.89 -14.05
CA ASP A 614 17.14 -10.45 -15.31
C ASP A 614 17.72 -11.85 -15.05
N PHE A 615 17.17 -12.89 -15.65
CA PHE A 615 17.71 -14.25 -15.56
C PHE A 615 18.43 -14.59 -16.87
N LYS A 616 19.77 -14.63 -16.86
CA LYS A 616 20.62 -14.91 -18.03
C LYS A 616 21.14 -16.33 -18.00
N VAL A 617 20.97 -17.08 -19.08
CA VAL A 617 21.55 -18.42 -19.21
C VAL A 617 22.87 -18.33 -19.96
N SER A 618 23.91 -19.05 -19.53
CA SER A 618 25.21 -19.08 -20.20
C SER A 618 25.82 -20.48 -20.22
N SER A 619 26.66 -20.76 -21.20
CA SER A 619 27.47 -21.99 -21.23
C SER A 619 28.75 -21.89 -20.37
N TYR A 620 29.13 -20.67 -19.94
CA TYR A 620 30.30 -20.44 -19.10
C TYR A 620 29.99 -20.78 -17.64
N LYS A 621 30.57 -21.88 -17.14
CA LYS A 621 30.41 -22.34 -15.75
C LYS A 621 30.87 -21.30 -14.71
N THR A 622 31.78 -20.39 -15.08
CA THR A 622 32.31 -19.31 -14.23
C THR A 622 31.30 -18.21 -13.93
N MET A 623 30.24 -18.06 -14.73
CA MET A 623 29.21 -17.04 -14.54
C MET A 623 28.02 -17.54 -13.72
N ASN A 624 27.89 -18.84 -13.42
CA ASN A 624 26.73 -19.37 -12.70
C ASN A 624 26.57 -18.69 -11.32
N ARG A 625 25.33 -18.28 -10.99
CA ARG A 625 24.94 -17.68 -9.70
C ARG A 625 25.61 -16.36 -9.33
N GLN A 626 26.06 -15.63 -10.35
CA GLN A 626 26.46 -14.24 -10.19
C GLN A 626 25.22 -13.37 -10.14
N ILE A 627 25.15 -12.45 -9.17
CA ILE A 627 24.20 -11.34 -9.13
C ILE A 627 24.99 -10.09 -9.46
N GLN A 628 24.71 -9.48 -10.61
CA GLN A 628 25.34 -8.21 -10.99
C GLN A 628 24.33 -7.07 -10.80
N TYR A 629 24.66 -6.15 -9.91
CA TYR A 629 23.97 -4.86 -9.81
C TYR A 629 24.52 -3.93 -10.87
N LYS A 630 23.73 -3.70 -11.92
CA LYS A 630 24.12 -2.78 -12.99
C LYS A 630 23.38 -1.45 -12.82
N ASN A 631 24.11 -0.44 -12.35
CA ASN A 631 23.74 0.95 -12.55
C ASN A 631 24.28 1.34 -13.93
N ASP A 632 23.51 1.11 -15.00
CA ASP A 632 23.93 1.57 -16.32
C ASP A 632 23.80 3.10 -16.39
N PHE A 633 24.89 3.80 -16.05
CA PHE A 633 25.01 5.25 -16.19
C PHE A 633 25.14 5.72 -17.64
N GLU A 634 25.14 4.81 -18.63
CA GLU A 634 25.37 5.14 -20.04
C GLU A 634 24.10 5.16 -20.91
N ILE A 635 22.93 4.81 -20.37
CA ILE A 635 21.63 4.99 -21.05
C ILE A 635 20.72 5.77 -20.11
N ARG A 636 19.98 6.75 -20.63
CA ARG A 636 19.14 7.72 -19.88
C ARG A 636 17.90 7.10 -19.20
N THR A 637 18.04 5.98 -18.50
CA THR A 637 17.00 5.45 -17.63
C THR A 637 17.64 4.82 -16.39
N SER A 638 17.39 5.38 -15.21
CA SER A 638 17.89 4.86 -13.93
C SER A 638 17.05 3.65 -13.49
N TRP A 639 17.27 2.51 -14.12
CA TRP A 639 16.67 1.23 -13.71
C TRP A 639 17.72 0.42 -12.94
N ASN A 640 17.37 -0.07 -11.75
CA ASN A 640 18.22 -0.98 -11.00
C ASN A 640 17.91 -2.42 -11.44
N TYR A 641 18.87 -3.10 -12.05
CA TYR A 641 18.74 -4.52 -12.43
C TYR A 641 19.46 -5.42 -11.43
N GLU A 642 18.78 -6.49 -11.03
CA GLU A 642 19.38 -7.68 -10.43
C GLU A 642 19.48 -8.76 -11.50
N VAL A 643 20.72 -9.03 -11.95
CA VAL A 643 20.99 -10.01 -13.01
C VAL A 643 21.43 -11.34 -12.40
N PHE A 644 20.63 -12.38 -12.50
CA PHE A 644 20.94 -13.75 -12.10
C PHE A 644 21.49 -14.55 -13.29
N TRP A 645 22.67 -15.12 -13.13
CA TRP A 645 23.26 -15.97 -14.16
C TRP A 645 23.03 -17.46 -13.87
N ILE A 646 22.67 -18.22 -14.91
CA ILE A 646 22.39 -19.65 -14.82
C ILE A 646 23.28 -20.36 -15.84
N SER A 647 24.15 -21.25 -15.38
CA SER A 647 25.00 -22.01 -16.30
C SER A 647 24.31 -23.29 -16.77
N SER A 648 24.23 -23.51 -18.08
CA SER A 648 23.74 -24.76 -18.65
C SER A 648 24.54 -25.16 -19.87
N GLU A 649 24.80 -26.47 -20.00
CA GLU A 649 25.41 -27.03 -21.22
C GLU A 649 24.42 -26.97 -22.42
N ASN A 650 23.11 -26.94 -22.14
CA ASN A 650 22.04 -26.77 -23.13
C ASN A 650 21.30 -25.45 -22.89
N VAL A 651 22.01 -24.35 -23.15
CA VAL A 651 21.61 -22.96 -22.84
C VAL A 651 20.17 -22.63 -23.24
N ILE A 652 19.73 -23.01 -24.45
CA ILE A 652 18.38 -22.68 -24.93
C ILE A 652 17.27 -23.51 -24.27
N ASP A 653 17.53 -24.78 -23.94
CA ASP A 653 16.53 -25.65 -23.31
C ASP A 653 16.30 -25.26 -21.84
N GLU A 654 17.37 -24.81 -21.17
CA GLU A 654 17.29 -24.24 -19.83
C GLU A 654 16.54 -22.91 -19.84
N TRP A 655 16.82 -22.04 -20.82
CA TRP A 655 16.06 -20.80 -21.02
C TRP A 655 14.57 -21.06 -21.26
N MET A 656 14.20 -22.05 -22.08
CA MET A 656 12.79 -22.44 -22.27
C MET A 656 12.15 -22.93 -20.96
N THR A 657 12.90 -23.63 -20.13
CA THR A 657 12.44 -24.07 -18.80
C THR A 657 12.19 -22.87 -17.88
N LEU A 658 13.09 -21.89 -17.87
CA LEU A 658 12.93 -20.66 -17.09
C LEU A 658 11.71 -19.85 -17.51
N VAL A 659 11.48 -19.69 -18.82
CA VAL A 659 10.29 -18.97 -19.32
C VAL A 659 9.00 -19.62 -18.81
N LYS A 660 8.92 -20.97 -18.78
CA LYS A 660 7.75 -21.68 -18.22
C LYS A 660 7.57 -21.38 -16.73
N ILE A 661 8.65 -21.49 -15.96
CA ILE A 661 8.60 -21.32 -14.50
C ILE A 661 8.21 -19.88 -14.15
N VAL A 662 8.84 -18.89 -14.76
CA VAL A 662 8.53 -17.47 -14.56
C VAL A 662 7.07 -17.18 -14.90
N LYS A 663 6.56 -17.72 -16.01
CA LYS A 663 5.16 -17.56 -16.42
C LYS A 663 4.16 -18.27 -15.49
N GLU A 664 4.50 -19.42 -14.92
CA GLU A 664 3.62 -20.12 -13.97
C GLU A 664 3.50 -19.37 -12.63
N VAL A 665 4.58 -18.69 -12.24
CA VAL A 665 4.66 -18.01 -10.94
C VAL A 665 4.06 -16.60 -10.99
N PHE A 666 4.28 -15.85 -12.07
CA PHE A 666 3.89 -14.45 -12.19
C PHE A 666 2.71 -14.22 -13.13
N LYS A 667 1.94 -13.16 -12.87
CA LYS A 667 0.94 -12.63 -13.81
C LYS A 667 1.50 -11.39 -14.50
N PHE A 668 1.56 -11.44 -15.83
CA PHE A 668 2.09 -10.36 -16.66
C PHE A 668 0.97 -9.60 -17.39
N GLU A 669 1.12 -8.27 -17.48
CA GLU A 669 0.22 -7.39 -18.24
C GLU A 669 0.71 -7.12 -19.66
N ALA A 670 2.02 -7.25 -19.90
CA ALA A 670 2.63 -7.07 -21.22
C ALA A 670 3.79 -8.06 -21.45
N HIS A 671 4.09 -8.34 -22.72
CA HIS A 671 5.07 -9.32 -23.18
C HIS A 671 5.90 -8.75 -24.34
N THR A 672 7.22 -8.77 -24.19
CA THR A 672 8.19 -8.36 -25.22
C THR A 672 9.10 -9.52 -25.60
N VAL A 673 9.33 -9.71 -26.90
CA VAL A 673 10.23 -10.73 -27.42
C VAL A 673 11.36 -10.07 -28.20
N ILE A 674 12.59 -10.22 -27.74
CA ILE A 674 13.79 -9.84 -28.50
C ILE A 674 14.38 -11.12 -29.08
N PHE A 675 14.49 -11.19 -30.40
CA PHE A 675 14.84 -12.41 -31.12
C PHE A 675 16.11 -12.20 -31.95
N ASP A 676 17.25 -12.63 -31.40
CA ASP A 676 18.51 -12.69 -32.13
C ASP A 676 18.59 -14.00 -32.92
N ILE A 677 18.52 -13.87 -34.24
CA ILE A 677 18.36 -14.98 -35.20
C ILE A 677 19.68 -15.73 -35.41
N ASP A 678 20.81 -15.07 -35.17
CA ASP A 678 22.13 -15.64 -35.43
C ASP A 678 22.61 -16.59 -34.33
N GLN A 679 22.03 -16.51 -33.12
CA GLN A 679 22.55 -17.22 -31.96
C GLN A 679 22.21 -18.71 -31.99
N PHE A 680 20.98 -19.04 -32.36
CA PHE A 680 20.49 -20.42 -32.38
C PHE A 680 19.80 -20.78 -33.70
N PRO A 681 20.47 -20.62 -34.86
CA PRO A 681 19.84 -20.68 -36.19
C PRO A 681 19.16 -22.03 -36.49
N MET A 682 19.71 -23.14 -35.97
CA MET A 682 19.10 -24.47 -36.14
C MET A 682 17.86 -24.69 -35.26
N ARG A 683 17.63 -23.83 -34.25
CA ARG A 683 16.56 -23.94 -33.26
C ARG A 683 15.55 -22.79 -33.34
N ASN A 684 15.71 -21.83 -34.28
CA ASN A 684 14.84 -20.66 -34.40
C ASN A 684 13.35 -21.01 -34.47
N LYS A 685 12.98 -21.97 -35.32
CA LYS A 685 11.58 -22.43 -35.45
C LYS A 685 11.05 -23.09 -34.17
N ASP A 686 11.88 -23.92 -33.52
CA ASP A 686 11.51 -24.53 -32.24
C ASP A 686 11.28 -23.47 -31.14
N ILE A 687 12.09 -22.41 -31.13
CA ILE A 687 11.95 -21.30 -30.19
C ILE A 687 10.66 -20.53 -30.45
N VAL A 688 10.35 -20.21 -31.73
CA VAL A 688 9.10 -19.55 -32.10
C VAL A 688 7.88 -20.38 -31.71
N ASP A 689 7.89 -21.68 -31.99
CA ASP A 689 6.79 -22.59 -31.62
C ASP A 689 6.64 -22.69 -30.09
N PHE A 690 7.75 -22.72 -29.36
CA PHE A 690 7.74 -22.68 -27.91
C PHE A 690 7.13 -21.36 -27.39
N ILE A 691 7.60 -20.21 -27.87
CA ILE A 691 7.07 -18.89 -27.49
C ILE A 691 5.58 -18.83 -27.82
N LYS A 692 5.14 -19.27 -28.99
CA LYS A 692 3.71 -19.30 -29.37
C LYS A 692 2.86 -20.13 -28.41
N CYS A 693 3.39 -21.28 -27.97
CA CYS A 693 2.72 -22.13 -27.00
C CYS A 693 2.62 -21.46 -25.62
N GLN A 694 3.64 -20.71 -25.20
CA GLN A 694 3.64 -20.01 -23.92
C GLN A 694 2.91 -18.66 -23.97
N ILE A 695 3.06 -17.89 -25.03
CA ILE A 695 2.67 -16.48 -25.15
C ILE A 695 2.05 -16.28 -26.54
N PRO A 696 0.74 -16.57 -26.70
CA PRO A 696 0.10 -16.56 -28.03
C PRO A 696 -0.10 -15.15 -28.62
N SER A 697 -0.05 -14.09 -27.81
CA SER A 697 -0.08 -12.70 -28.24
C SER A 697 0.99 -11.92 -27.48
N ILE A 698 1.81 -11.16 -28.21
CA ILE A 698 2.90 -10.35 -27.66
C ILE A 698 2.66 -8.88 -28.00
N ASP A 699 3.10 -8.00 -27.12
CA ASP A 699 2.89 -6.57 -27.26
C ASP A 699 3.98 -5.98 -28.17
N SER A 700 5.24 -6.41 -27.97
CA SER A 700 6.38 -5.92 -28.74
C SER A 700 7.30 -7.05 -29.18
N CYS A 701 7.88 -6.92 -30.37
CA CYS A 701 9.00 -7.74 -30.80
C CYS A 701 10.14 -6.92 -31.43
N GLU A 702 11.36 -7.42 -31.29
CA GLU A 702 12.55 -6.87 -31.95
C GLU A 702 13.39 -8.01 -32.53
N PHE A 703 13.78 -7.90 -33.79
CA PHE A 703 14.65 -8.87 -34.45
C PHE A 703 16.08 -8.35 -34.52
N GLN A 704 17.06 -9.17 -34.16
CA GLN A 704 18.49 -8.83 -34.23
C GLN A 704 19.25 -9.89 -35.04
N GLY A 705 20.32 -9.49 -35.74
CA GLY A 705 21.19 -10.44 -36.45
C GLY A 705 21.94 -9.89 -37.66
N LYS A 706 22.87 -10.69 -38.18
CA LYS A 706 23.75 -10.37 -39.32
C LYS A 706 23.51 -11.30 -40.52
N ALA A 707 22.91 -12.47 -40.35
CA ALA A 707 22.66 -13.42 -41.43
C ALA A 707 21.37 -13.11 -42.22
N GLY A 708 21.29 -13.60 -43.47
CA GLY A 708 20.08 -13.52 -44.30
C GLY A 708 18.97 -14.38 -43.72
N ALA A 709 18.03 -13.75 -43.02
CA ALA A 709 17.09 -14.36 -42.09
C ALA A 709 15.63 -14.31 -42.54
N ASP A 710 15.35 -13.93 -43.80
CA ASP A 710 14.01 -13.70 -44.33
C ASP A 710 13.02 -14.81 -43.95
N GLU A 711 13.39 -16.07 -44.13
CA GLU A 711 12.52 -17.22 -43.82
C GLU A 711 12.19 -17.35 -42.33
N ASP A 712 13.14 -17.05 -41.43
CA ASP A 712 12.94 -17.16 -39.98
C ASP A 712 12.10 -15.98 -39.44
N VAL A 713 12.33 -14.77 -39.96
CA VAL A 713 11.51 -13.59 -39.66
C VAL A 713 10.08 -13.77 -40.17
N GLU A 714 9.92 -14.23 -41.42
CA GLU A 714 8.61 -14.56 -41.97
C GLU A 714 7.92 -15.65 -41.14
N TYR A 715 8.66 -16.67 -40.72
CA TYR A 715 8.11 -17.71 -39.86
C TYR A 715 7.64 -17.16 -38.50
N PHE A 716 8.43 -16.29 -37.85
CA PHE A 716 8.05 -15.64 -36.59
C PHE A 716 6.76 -14.83 -36.77
N LEU A 717 6.73 -13.90 -37.72
CA LEU A 717 5.60 -12.99 -37.94
C LEU A 717 4.34 -13.74 -38.41
N ASN A 718 4.46 -14.85 -39.11
CA ASN A 718 3.30 -15.67 -39.47
C ASN A 718 2.72 -16.48 -38.30
N ASN A 719 3.50 -16.69 -37.23
CA ASN A 719 3.12 -17.56 -36.13
C ASN A 719 2.79 -16.84 -34.83
N LEU A 720 3.28 -15.62 -34.63
CA LEU A 720 3.07 -14.80 -33.44
C LEU A 720 2.31 -13.52 -33.77
N ASN A 721 1.33 -13.18 -32.94
CA ASN A 721 0.54 -11.95 -33.07
C ASN A 721 1.18 -10.84 -32.23
N VAL A 722 1.68 -9.79 -32.89
CA VAL A 722 2.31 -8.61 -32.29
C VAL A 722 1.33 -7.44 -32.31
N THR A 723 1.08 -6.77 -31.19
CA THR A 723 0.01 -5.75 -31.13
C THR A 723 0.47 -4.29 -31.10
N GLU A 724 1.71 -4.00 -30.68
CA GLU A 724 2.17 -2.61 -30.44
C GLU A 724 3.42 -2.26 -31.25
N ILE A 725 4.54 -2.94 -31.04
CA ILE A 725 5.85 -2.52 -31.59
C ILE A 725 6.52 -3.65 -32.38
N VAL A 726 7.03 -3.32 -33.57
CA VAL A 726 7.88 -4.23 -34.38
C VAL A 726 9.19 -3.54 -34.72
N GLY A 727 10.29 -4.11 -34.21
CA GLY A 727 11.66 -3.67 -34.45
C GLY A 727 12.45 -4.62 -35.36
N PHE A 728 13.26 -4.07 -36.26
CA PHE A 728 14.25 -4.79 -37.05
C PHE A 728 15.61 -4.12 -36.86
N ASP A 729 16.56 -4.87 -36.32
CA ASP A 729 18.00 -4.58 -36.21
C ASP A 729 18.80 -5.67 -36.96
N LEU A 730 18.42 -5.89 -38.23
CA LEU A 730 19.09 -6.81 -39.15
C LEU A 730 18.80 -6.49 -40.61
N LYS A 731 19.69 -6.95 -41.50
CA LYS A 731 19.55 -6.77 -42.94
C LYS A 731 18.74 -7.90 -43.57
N LEU A 732 17.57 -7.58 -44.13
CA LEU A 732 16.71 -8.52 -44.87
C LEU A 732 16.94 -8.41 -46.39
N SER A 733 16.51 -9.40 -47.18
CA SER A 733 16.60 -9.27 -48.64
C SER A 733 15.55 -8.32 -49.21
N ASP A 734 15.84 -7.71 -50.37
CA ASP A 734 14.91 -6.79 -51.04
C ASP A 734 13.57 -7.45 -51.44
N ARG A 735 13.49 -8.80 -51.41
CA ARG A 735 12.28 -9.57 -51.66
C ARG A 735 11.38 -9.73 -50.43
N PHE A 736 11.91 -9.49 -49.23
CA PHE A 736 11.13 -9.60 -48.00
C PHE A 736 9.90 -8.70 -48.03
N THR A 737 8.77 -9.22 -47.58
CA THR A 737 7.52 -8.47 -47.44
C THR A 737 6.95 -8.75 -46.06
N PHE A 738 6.59 -7.69 -45.34
CA PHE A 738 5.94 -7.82 -44.05
C PHE A 738 4.63 -8.62 -44.22
N PRO A 739 4.47 -9.80 -43.59
CA PRO A 739 3.42 -10.74 -43.95
C PRO A 739 2.05 -10.41 -43.32
N GLN A 740 2.00 -9.46 -42.39
CA GLN A 740 0.81 -9.13 -41.62
C GLN A 740 0.14 -7.86 -42.16
N ASP A 741 -1.18 -7.89 -42.32
CA ASP A 741 -1.99 -6.77 -42.85
C ASP A 741 -2.66 -5.92 -41.76
N TYR A 742 -2.34 -6.15 -40.48
CA TYR A 742 -2.93 -5.47 -39.34
C TYR A 742 -2.12 -4.24 -38.90
N TYR A 743 -2.72 -3.40 -38.06
CA TYR A 743 -2.13 -2.15 -37.56
C TYR A 743 -1.11 -2.42 -36.45
N VAL A 744 0.07 -1.82 -36.55
CA VAL A 744 1.13 -1.82 -35.53
C VAL A 744 1.40 -0.37 -35.14
N GLU A 745 1.49 -0.06 -33.85
CA GLU A 745 1.66 1.32 -33.38
C GLU A 745 3.00 1.91 -33.84
N CYS A 746 4.08 1.14 -33.70
CA CYS A 746 5.44 1.61 -33.99
C CYS A 746 6.25 0.59 -34.80
N PHE A 747 6.83 1.06 -35.91
CA PHE A 747 7.85 0.34 -36.68
C PHE A 747 9.21 0.97 -36.48
N ASN A 748 10.17 0.18 -36.01
CA ASN A 748 11.58 0.56 -35.98
C ASN A 748 12.36 -0.34 -36.95
N ILE A 749 12.97 0.22 -37.99
CA ILE A 749 13.56 -0.54 -39.09
C ILE A 749 14.96 0.00 -39.40
N ASP A 750 15.99 -0.74 -38.99
CA ASP A 750 17.40 -0.41 -39.19
C ASP A 750 18.21 -1.69 -39.48
N PRO A 751 18.81 -1.90 -40.68
CA PRO A 751 18.62 -1.14 -41.90
C PRO A 751 17.32 -1.51 -42.63
N ALA A 752 16.59 -0.51 -43.11
CA ALA A 752 15.38 -0.60 -43.92
C ALA A 752 15.65 -0.84 -45.41
N ASN A 753 16.71 -1.58 -45.75
CA ASN A 753 17.15 -1.77 -47.14
C ASN A 753 16.08 -2.46 -48.02
N TRP A 754 15.21 -3.26 -47.42
CA TRP A 754 14.11 -3.97 -48.09
C TRP A 754 12.84 -3.11 -48.29
N LEU A 755 12.75 -1.96 -47.64
CA LEU A 755 11.57 -1.11 -47.57
C LEU A 755 11.51 -0.13 -48.75
N THR A 756 10.87 -0.54 -49.84
CA THR A 756 10.61 0.34 -50.99
C THR A 756 9.40 1.24 -50.74
N PHE A 757 9.23 2.29 -51.57
CA PHE A 757 8.10 3.22 -51.48
C PHE A 757 6.72 2.51 -51.47
N ASP A 758 6.51 1.56 -52.40
CA ASP A 758 5.26 0.78 -52.46
C ASP A 758 5.02 -0.07 -51.21
N LYS A 759 6.09 -0.56 -50.57
CA LYS A 759 5.98 -1.34 -49.33
C LYS A 759 5.69 -0.45 -48.14
N LEU A 760 6.31 0.73 -48.05
CA LEU A 760 5.99 1.73 -47.03
C LEU A 760 4.50 2.10 -47.09
N LEU A 761 3.93 2.34 -48.27
CA LEU A 761 2.50 2.64 -48.43
C LEU A 761 1.55 1.53 -47.96
N ARG A 762 2.02 0.28 -47.86
CA ARG A 762 1.21 -0.86 -47.39
C ARG A 762 1.30 -1.08 -45.89
N LEU A 763 2.38 -0.63 -45.25
CA LEU A 763 2.51 -0.73 -43.80
C LEU A 763 1.44 0.14 -43.13
N LYS A 764 0.91 -0.35 -42.01
CA LYS A 764 -0.14 0.34 -41.25
C LYS A 764 0.38 0.61 -39.85
N GLY A 765 0.77 1.85 -39.60
CA GLY A 765 1.17 2.29 -38.27
C GLY A 765 1.09 3.79 -38.06
N SER A 766 1.28 4.20 -36.81
CA SER A 766 1.32 5.60 -36.39
C SER A 766 2.75 6.14 -36.37
N GLU A 767 3.75 5.29 -36.14
CA GLU A 767 5.13 5.71 -35.99
C GLU A 767 6.08 4.88 -36.85
N PHE A 768 6.98 5.57 -37.54
CA PHE A 768 7.98 4.95 -38.40
C PHE A 768 9.37 5.54 -38.13
N TYR A 769 10.29 4.67 -37.70
CA TYR A 769 11.71 4.94 -37.60
C TYR A 769 12.41 4.10 -38.66
N ILE A 770 12.87 4.75 -39.72
CA ILE A 770 13.38 4.13 -40.92
C ILE A 770 14.81 4.63 -41.14
N HIS A 771 15.76 3.70 -41.11
CA HIS A 771 17.17 3.99 -41.34
C HIS A 771 17.65 3.20 -42.55
N ASP A 772 18.56 3.76 -43.36
CA ASP A 772 19.14 3.07 -44.51
C ASP A 772 18.16 2.49 -45.55
N SER A 773 17.05 3.21 -45.79
CA SER A 773 16.07 2.86 -46.83
C SER A 773 16.54 3.19 -48.25
N PRO A 774 16.07 2.46 -49.28
CA PRO A 774 16.31 2.79 -50.70
C PRO A 774 15.41 3.92 -51.23
N ILE A 775 14.54 4.51 -50.40
CA ILE A 775 13.56 5.51 -50.81
C ILE A 775 14.26 6.79 -51.29
N THR A 776 13.97 7.21 -52.51
CA THR A 776 14.56 8.41 -53.12
C THR A 776 13.92 9.70 -52.58
N ASN A 777 14.61 10.84 -52.70
CA ASN A 777 14.04 12.14 -52.34
C ASN A 777 12.73 12.46 -53.11
N GLN A 778 12.59 11.96 -54.35
CA GLN A 778 11.36 12.11 -55.15
C GLN A 778 10.21 11.29 -54.57
N GLU A 779 10.46 10.05 -54.17
CA GLU A 779 9.47 9.19 -53.52
C GLU A 779 9.08 9.71 -52.14
N LEU A 780 10.03 10.27 -51.39
CA LEU A 780 9.74 10.91 -50.10
C LEU A 780 8.88 12.18 -50.25
N ASN A 781 9.17 13.02 -51.26
CA ASN A 781 8.29 14.15 -51.61
C ASN A 781 6.88 13.66 -51.97
N LEU A 782 6.77 12.61 -52.79
CA LEU A 782 5.48 12.03 -53.15
C LEU A 782 4.74 11.46 -51.93
N PHE A 783 5.45 10.82 -51.00
CA PHE A 783 4.88 10.34 -49.74
C PHE A 783 4.24 11.50 -48.95
N LEU A 784 4.96 12.61 -48.80
CA LEU A 784 4.46 13.79 -48.10
C LEU A 784 3.23 14.41 -48.80
N LEU A 785 3.21 14.46 -50.14
CA LEU A 785 2.03 14.89 -50.91
C LEU A 785 0.82 13.96 -50.70
N LEU A 786 1.03 12.65 -50.72
CA LEU A 786 -0.02 11.68 -50.45
C LEU A 786 -0.55 11.80 -49.02
N TRP A 787 0.33 12.05 -48.05
CA TRP A 787 -0.07 12.32 -46.67
C TRP A 787 -0.87 13.62 -46.57
N MET A 788 -0.41 14.73 -47.18
CA MET A 788 -1.10 16.03 -47.18
C MET A 788 -2.50 15.95 -47.81
N THR A 789 -2.68 15.07 -48.79
CA THR A 789 -3.99 14.85 -49.45
C THR A 789 -4.85 13.80 -48.75
N SER A 790 -4.44 13.31 -47.57
CA SER A 790 -5.11 12.26 -46.78
C SER A 790 -5.24 10.91 -47.51
N GLN A 791 -4.39 10.65 -48.50
CA GLN A 791 -4.39 9.42 -49.30
C GLN A 791 -3.56 8.28 -48.69
N CYS A 792 -2.65 8.58 -47.76
CA CYS A 792 -1.89 7.56 -47.02
C CYS A 792 -1.70 7.93 -45.54
N HIS A 793 -1.42 6.92 -44.70
CA HIS A 793 -0.99 7.03 -43.30
C HIS A 793 -1.73 8.10 -42.47
N GLN A 794 -3.06 7.97 -42.38
CA GLN A 794 -3.90 8.98 -41.71
C GLN A 794 -3.62 9.11 -40.20
N ASN A 795 -3.07 8.06 -39.57
CA ASN A 795 -2.72 8.01 -38.15
C ASN A 795 -1.23 8.32 -37.87
N LEU A 796 -0.47 8.80 -38.86
CA LEU A 796 0.97 9.06 -38.71
C LEU A 796 1.22 10.21 -37.71
N SER A 797 1.86 9.91 -36.59
CA SER A 797 2.32 10.86 -35.57
C SER A 797 3.81 11.20 -35.76
N VAL A 798 4.64 10.20 -36.05
CA VAL A 798 6.09 10.34 -36.23
C VAL A 798 6.58 9.62 -37.48
N LEU A 799 7.38 10.33 -38.28
CA LEU A 799 8.19 9.76 -39.35
C LEU A 799 9.62 10.22 -39.21
N LEU A 800 10.54 9.29 -39.04
CA LEU A 800 11.98 9.52 -39.10
C LEU A 800 12.55 8.67 -40.23
N ILE A 801 13.12 9.29 -41.25
CA ILE A 801 13.65 8.59 -42.43
C ILE A 801 14.97 9.19 -42.92
N ASN A 802 15.88 8.35 -43.41
CA ASN A 802 17.13 8.81 -44.01
C ASN A 802 16.94 9.49 -45.37
N ILE A 803 17.81 10.46 -45.66
CA ILE A 803 17.89 11.15 -46.95
C ILE A 803 19.10 10.63 -47.70
N ASN A 804 18.85 10.00 -48.84
CA ASN A 804 19.88 9.34 -49.64
C ASN A 804 20.73 10.30 -50.49
N ASP A 805 20.18 11.46 -50.88
CA ASP A 805 20.91 12.51 -51.59
C ASP A 805 20.71 13.88 -50.92
N PRO A 806 21.54 14.23 -49.93
CA PRO A 806 21.47 15.52 -49.25
C PRO A 806 21.75 16.73 -50.16
N GLN A 807 22.33 16.54 -51.35
CA GLN A 807 22.60 17.65 -52.29
C GLN A 807 21.34 18.08 -53.07
N SER A 808 20.31 17.23 -53.08
CA SER A 808 19.05 17.45 -53.84
C SER A 808 17.85 17.69 -52.92
N LEU A 809 18.03 18.37 -51.78
CA LEU A 809 16.97 18.66 -50.80
C LEU A 809 15.82 19.49 -51.38
N GLU A 810 16.08 20.35 -52.37
CA GLU A 810 15.05 21.14 -53.07
C GLU A 810 13.92 20.25 -53.64
N THR A 811 14.24 19.01 -54.00
CA THR A 811 13.27 18.02 -54.47
C THR A 811 12.25 17.65 -53.38
N ILE A 812 12.67 17.59 -52.12
CA ILE A 812 11.78 17.33 -50.98
C ILE A 812 10.92 18.56 -50.69
N PHE A 813 11.50 19.77 -50.77
CA PHE A 813 10.82 21.04 -50.48
C PHE A 813 9.80 21.51 -51.53
N ASN A 814 9.66 20.80 -52.65
CA ASN A 814 8.64 21.08 -53.66
C ASN A 814 7.23 20.67 -53.17
N LEU A 815 6.78 21.27 -52.07
CA LEU A 815 5.55 21.05 -51.34
C LEU A 815 4.95 22.40 -50.91
N PRO A 816 3.63 22.54 -50.80
CA PRO A 816 3.03 23.69 -50.10
C PRO A 816 3.40 23.65 -48.61
N HIS A 817 4.16 24.64 -48.13
CA HIS A 817 4.65 24.66 -46.75
C HIS A 817 4.78 26.09 -46.17
N GLU A 818 4.81 26.18 -44.84
CA GLU A 818 5.02 27.42 -44.08
C GLU A 818 6.41 27.42 -43.42
N MET A 819 7.16 28.51 -43.58
CA MET A 819 8.50 28.68 -43.00
C MET A 819 8.41 29.16 -41.54
N ILE A 820 9.09 28.47 -40.63
CA ILE A 820 9.14 28.81 -39.20
C ILE A 820 10.43 29.61 -38.92
N SER A 821 10.36 30.61 -38.03
CA SER A 821 11.52 31.44 -37.64
C SER A 821 12.65 30.59 -37.02
N PRO A 822 13.93 30.80 -37.39
CA PRO A 822 15.09 30.07 -36.83
C PRO A 822 15.28 30.25 -35.31
N ASP A 823 14.70 31.31 -34.74
CA ASP A 823 14.82 31.65 -33.31
C ASP A 823 13.79 30.92 -32.42
N VAL A 824 12.97 30.03 -33.00
CA VAL A 824 11.95 29.27 -32.30
C VAL A 824 12.39 27.80 -32.18
N GLU A 825 12.76 27.39 -30.98
CA GLU A 825 13.02 25.99 -30.64
C GLU A 825 11.71 25.31 -30.22
N ARG A 826 11.18 24.40 -31.06
CA ARG A 826 10.04 23.54 -30.71
C ARG A 826 10.57 22.26 -30.06
N ILE A 827 9.81 21.61 -29.21
CA ILE A 827 10.20 20.32 -28.61
C ILE A 827 9.20 19.26 -29.08
N GLY A 828 9.68 18.21 -29.75
CA GLY A 828 8.85 17.03 -29.97
C GLY A 828 9.28 15.89 -29.05
N ARG A 829 8.33 15.02 -28.68
CA ARG A 829 8.62 13.84 -27.85
C ARG A 829 8.74 12.58 -28.69
N LEU A 830 9.69 11.74 -28.32
CA LEU A 830 9.80 10.36 -28.76
C LEU A 830 9.00 9.41 -27.82
N PRO A 831 8.69 8.17 -28.24
CA PRO A 831 7.94 7.16 -27.47
C PRO A 831 8.61 6.74 -26.17
N ASN A 832 9.94 6.87 -26.08
CA ASN A 832 10.72 6.66 -24.85
C ASN A 832 10.67 7.88 -23.90
N ASN A 833 9.82 8.87 -24.19
CA ASN A 833 9.64 10.11 -23.46
C ASN A 833 10.84 11.08 -23.52
N ASP A 834 11.81 10.83 -24.41
CA ASP A 834 12.89 11.78 -24.70
C ASP A 834 12.36 12.95 -25.53
N THR A 835 12.79 14.15 -25.18
CA THR A 835 12.48 15.38 -25.89
C THR A 835 13.57 15.69 -26.91
N ILE A 836 13.20 15.91 -28.17
CA ILE A 836 14.12 16.39 -29.20
C ILE A 836 13.79 17.86 -29.51
N PRO A 837 14.77 18.77 -29.43
CA PRO A 837 14.61 20.11 -29.93
C PRO A 837 14.50 20.08 -31.47
N LEU A 838 13.35 20.48 -31.97
CA LEU A 838 13.11 20.82 -33.36
C LEU A 838 13.59 22.26 -33.58
N ARG A 839 14.79 22.38 -34.14
CA ARG A 839 15.34 23.66 -34.62
C ARG A 839 15.46 23.60 -36.13
N GLY A 840 14.70 24.46 -36.80
CA GLY A 840 14.73 24.59 -38.24
C GLY A 840 13.63 23.80 -38.95
N GLU A 841 12.76 24.57 -39.59
CA GLU A 841 12.10 24.26 -40.87
C GLU A 841 10.78 23.47 -40.85
N ILE A 842 10.20 23.34 -42.04
CA ILE A 842 8.86 23.76 -42.49
C ILE A 842 7.63 23.06 -41.87
N ASP A 843 6.49 23.76 -41.81
CA ASP A 843 5.17 23.18 -41.50
C ASP A 843 4.41 22.83 -42.80
N ILE A 844 3.94 21.58 -42.93
CA ILE A 844 3.03 21.13 -44.00
C ILE A 844 1.64 20.85 -43.43
N LYS A 845 0.59 21.18 -44.19
CA LYS A 845 -0.81 20.99 -43.77
C LYS A 845 -1.49 19.89 -44.57
N ARG A 846 -2.20 19.01 -43.85
CA ARG A 846 -3.08 18.01 -44.42
C ARG A 846 -4.50 18.55 -44.62
N ASN A 847 -5.24 17.99 -45.56
CA ASN A 847 -6.60 18.43 -45.94
C ASN A 847 -7.63 18.47 -44.80
N ASP A 848 -7.41 17.72 -43.72
CA ASP A 848 -8.26 17.70 -42.52
C ASP A 848 -7.81 18.68 -41.41
N GLY A 849 -6.77 19.47 -41.66
CA GLY A 849 -6.24 20.48 -40.73
C GLY A 849 -5.00 20.05 -39.95
N MET A 850 -4.55 18.80 -40.08
CA MET A 850 -3.36 18.26 -39.41
C MET A 850 -2.08 18.99 -39.84
N THR A 851 -1.20 19.36 -38.91
CA THR A 851 0.05 20.12 -39.22
C THR A 851 1.29 19.31 -38.90
N GLY A 852 2.01 18.83 -39.92
CA GLY A 852 3.29 18.15 -39.75
C GLY A 852 4.46 19.13 -39.80
N THR A 853 5.26 19.18 -38.73
CA THR A 853 6.52 19.93 -38.68
C THR A 853 7.67 19.03 -39.14
N ILE A 854 8.44 19.49 -40.12
CA ILE A 854 9.57 18.76 -40.71
C ILE A 854 10.89 19.42 -40.33
N ASN A 855 11.77 18.68 -39.65
CA ASN A 855 13.13 19.09 -39.35
C ASN A 855 14.14 18.12 -39.98
N PHE A 856 15.34 18.61 -40.27
CA PHE A 856 16.47 17.83 -40.74
C PHE A 856 17.53 17.72 -39.64
N LYS A 857 17.92 16.50 -39.30
CA LYS A 857 19.00 16.25 -38.34
C LYS A 857 20.10 15.40 -38.95
N TRP A 858 21.33 15.69 -38.56
CA TRP A 858 22.49 14.88 -38.91
C TRP A 858 22.73 13.83 -37.83
N ARG A 859 22.86 12.56 -38.23
CA ARG A 859 23.33 11.46 -37.37
C ARG A 859 24.56 10.85 -38.04
N GLY A 860 25.74 11.26 -37.57
CA GLY A 860 27.00 10.91 -38.23
C GLY A 860 27.13 11.58 -39.60
N ASP A 861 27.37 10.78 -40.65
CA ASP A 861 27.47 11.20 -42.05
C ASP A 861 26.13 11.15 -42.81
N LYS A 862 25.04 10.73 -42.15
CA LYS A 862 23.71 10.60 -42.75
C LYS A 862 22.78 11.72 -42.30
N MET A 863 22.05 12.32 -43.25
CA MET A 863 20.98 13.28 -42.97
C MET A 863 19.65 12.54 -42.82
N LEU A 864 18.86 12.91 -41.81
CA LEU A 864 17.55 12.34 -41.52
C LEU A 864 16.49 13.44 -41.65
N LEU A 865 15.40 13.13 -42.36
CA LEU A 865 14.15 13.87 -42.30
C LEU A 865 13.37 13.37 -41.09
N GLN A 866 12.99 14.29 -40.21
CA GLN A 866 12.11 14.04 -39.07
C GLN A 866 10.84 14.86 -39.25
N MET A 867 9.73 14.19 -39.49
CA MET A 867 8.40 14.78 -39.47
C MET A 867 7.69 14.37 -38.18
N MET A 868 7.17 15.35 -37.44
CA MET A 868 6.33 15.14 -36.27
C MET A 868 5.09 16.03 -36.38
N HIS A 869 3.94 15.49 -36.01
CA HIS A 869 2.72 16.30 -35.92
C HIS A 869 2.83 17.33 -34.77
N LYS A 870 2.13 18.47 -34.89
CA LYS A 870 2.15 19.60 -33.96
C LYS A 870 1.80 19.18 -32.51
N PHE A 871 2.81 19.23 -31.66
CA PHE A 871 2.88 18.78 -30.26
C PHE A 871 2.23 19.72 -29.21
N LEU A 872 1.01 20.23 -29.45
CA LEU A 872 0.25 20.87 -28.35
C LEU A 872 -0.66 19.89 -27.59
N ASP A 873 -0.92 18.71 -28.16
CA ASP A 873 -1.89 17.75 -27.64
C ASP A 873 -1.29 16.45 -27.08
N ASP A 874 0.05 16.30 -27.05
CA ASP A 874 0.74 15.01 -26.78
C ASP A 874 1.60 14.95 -25.49
N PHE A 875 1.29 15.79 -24.48
CA PHE A 875 1.62 15.43 -23.07
C PHE A 875 0.83 14.17 -22.62
N ILE A 876 -0.01 13.65 -23.50
CA ILE A 876 -1.26 12.97 -23.22
C ILE A 876 -1.37 11.65 -23.95
N GLU A 877 -0.84 11.55 -25.17
CA GLU A 877 -0.75 10.29 -25.90
C GLU A 877 0.61 9.59 -25.67
N ASN A 878 1.39 10.01 -24.67
CA ASN A 878 2.51 9.19 -24.18
C ASN A 878 1.97 8.00 -23.38
N GLN A 879 1.91 6.83 -24.02
CA GLN A 879 1.45 5.56 -23.42
C GLN A 879 2.24 5.11 -22.18
N CYS A 880 3.39 5.71 -21.85
CA CYS A 880 4.11 5.44 -20.61
C CYS A 880 3.52 6.13 -19.35
N LEU A 881 2.71 7.18 -19.50
CA LEU A 881 1.91 7.75 -18.40
C LEU A 881 0.45 7.24 -18.39
N ILE A 882 0.02 6.53 -19.43
CA ILE A 882 -1.35 6.00 -19.57
C ILE A 882 -1.52 4.63 -18.89
N ARG A 883 -0.45 3.84 -18.73
CA ARG A 883 -0.58 2.51 -18.09
C ARG A 883 -0.81 2.57 -16.58
N THR A 884 -0.42 3.65 -15.89
CA THR A 884 -0.80 3.88 -14.49
C THR A 884 -2.10 4.71 -14.36
N SER A 885 -2.49 5.51 -15.35
CA SER A 885 -3.53 6.54 -15.17
C SER A 885 -4.97 6.15 -15.56
N ARG A 886 -5.22 4.97 -16.15
CA ARG A 886 -6.62 4.52 -16.31
C ARG A 886 -7.28 4.09 -14.98
N ASN A 887 -6.48 3.85 -13.94
CA ASN A 887 -6.94 3.50 -12.59
C ASN A 887 -6.39 4.41 -11.46
N SER A 888 -5.47 5.35 -11.75
CA SER A 888 -4.92 6.26 -10.74
C SER A 888 -5.69 7.57 -10.66
N LYS A 889 -5.96 8.03 -9.43
CA LYS A 889 -6.62 9.30 -9.13
C LYS A 889 -5.55 10.37 -8.95
N TYR A 890 -5.61 11.46 -9.71
CA TYR A 890 -4.71 12.60 -9.56
C TYR A 890 -5.43 13.79 -8.91
N VAL A 891 -4.67 14.63 -8.22
CA VAL A 891 -5.10 15.98 -7.79
C VAL A 891 -4.55 16.98 -8.80
N LEU A 892 -5.42 17.83 -9.35
CA LEU A 892 -5.02 18.92 -10.24
C LEU A 892 -4.68 20.14 -9.40
N HIS A 893 -3.50 20.70 -9.60
CA HIS A 893 -3.09 21.93 -8.96
C HIS A 893 -2.67 22.97 -9.99
N VAL A 894 -3.42 24.06 -10.09
CA VAL A 894 -3.14 25.14 -11.05
C VAL A 894 -2.78 26.42 -10.31
N ARG A 895 -1.72 27.09 -10.77
CA ARG A 895 -1.18 28.30 -10.14
C ARG A 895 -0.90 29.39 -11.16
N THR A 896 -1.24 30.63 -10.84
CA THR A 896 -1.02 31.80 -11.74
C THR A 896 0.06 32.75 -11.23
N ASP A 897 1.22 32.23 -10.81
CA ASP A 897 2.37 33.04 -10.38
C ASP A 897 3.18 33.60 -11.58
N GLU A 898 4.37 34.16 -11.35
CA GLU A 898 5.21 34.73 -12.44
C GLU A 898 5.51 33.73 -13.57
N GLU A 899 5.54 32.44 -13.27
CA GLU A 899 5.69 31.36 -14.24
C GLU A 899 4.53 30.37 -14.07
N PRO A 900 3.33 30.66 -14.61
CA PRO A 900 2.10 29.92 -14.32
C PRO A 900 2.26 28.42 -14.43
N VAL A 901 1.74 27.69 -13.45
CA VAL A 901 2.01 26.26 -13.26
C VAL A 901 0.74 25.43 -13.42
N VAL A 902 0.88 24.27 -14.06
CA VAL A 902 -0.07 23.16 -13.99
C VAL A 902 0.64 21.97 -13.37
N SER A 903 0.10 21.42 -12.28
CA SER A 903 0.73 20.35 -11.52
C SER A 903 -0.19 19.16 -11.29
N LEU A 904 0.39 17.96 -11.39
CA LEU A 904 -0.26 16.67 -11.21
C LEU A 904 0.35 15.97 -10.01
N ARG A 905 -0.49 15.62 -9.02
CA ARG A 905 -0.06 14.85 -7.84
C ARG A 905 -0.71 13.46 -7.83
N GLY A 906 0.12 12.41 -7.77
CA GLY A 906 -0.29 11.01 -7.60
C GLY A 906 -0.10 10.50 -6.16
N SER A 907 -0.20 9.17 -5.94
CA SER A 907 -0.16 8.54 -4.61
C SER A 907 1.21 8.54 -3.91
N GLU A 908 2.30 8.89 -4.59
CA GLU A 908 3.69 8.76 -4.07
C GLU A 908 4.32 10.09 -3.61
N ASN A 909 3.52 11.12 -3.29
CA ASN A 909 4.02 12.47 -2.95
C ASN A 909 4.97 13.08 -4.02
N MET A 910 4.78 12.67 -5.28
CA MET A 910 5.47 13.18 -6.46
C MET A 910 4.58 14.23 -7.15
N TYR A 911 5.15 15.40 -7.42
CA TYR A 911 4.55 16.49 -8.16
C TYR A 911 5.22 16.60 -9.53
N PHE A 912 4.43 16.41 -10.59
CA PHE A 912 4.85 16.79 -11.94
C PHE A 912 4.37 18.20 -12.19
N GLU A 913 5.27 19.14 -12.43
CA GLU A 913 4.96 20.56 -12.63
C GLU A 913 5.32 21.01 -14.04
N LEU A 914 4.37 21.64 -14.72
CA LEU A 914 4.56 22.27 -16.02
C LEU A 914 4.44 23.78 -15.83
N LYS A 915 5.54 24.51 -15.97
CA LYS A 915 5.61 25.96 -15.80
C LYS A 915 5.66 26.66 -17.14
N ILE A 916 4.84 27.67 -17.33
CA ILE A 916 4.93 28.55 -18.50
C ILE A 916 5.81 29.75 -18.12
N THR A 917 6.80 30.09 -18.95
CA THR A 917 7.75 31.16 -18.67
C THR A 917 7.93 32.08 -19.86
N SER A 918 8.13 33.37 -19.59
CA SER A 918 8.53 34.36 -20.61
C SER A 918 10.04 34.40 -20.82
N ASP A 919 10.81 33.62 -20.07
CA ASP A 919 12.26 33.49 -20.23
C ASP A 919 12.58 32.39 -21.24
N LYS A 920 12.95 32.78 -22.47
CA LYS A 920 13.34 31.85 -23.54
C LYS A 920 14.44 30.88 -23.12
N THR A 921 15.32 31.27 -22.20
CA THR A 921 16.45 30.44 -21.77
C THR A 921 16.04 29.26 -20.91
N LYS A 922 14.84 29.31 -20.31
CA LYS A 922 14.30 28.24 -19.49
C LYS A 922 13.46 27.23 -20.27
N ASN A 923 13.14 27.50 -21.54
CA ASN A 923 12.33 26.59 -22.35
C ASN A 923 12.94 25.18 -22.40
N GLY A 924 12.15 24.16 -22.07
CA GLY A 924 12.60 22.77 -22.09
C GLY A 924 13.50 22.35 -20.92
N ILE A 925 13.84 23.25 -19.99
CA ILE A 925 14.56 22.87 -18.78
C ILE A 925 13.68 21.94 -17.94
N ARG A 926 14.27 20.87 -17.42
CA ARG A 926 13.64 19.97 -16.45
C ARG A 926 14.51 19.87 -15.20
N ILE A 927 13.91 20.04 -14.02
CA ILE A 927 14.62 19.98 -12.73
C ILE A 927 13.89 19.01 -11.80
N TYR A 928 14.63 18.04 -11.28
CA TYR A 928 14.18 17.18 -10.21
C TYR A 928 14.68 17.71 -8.86
N LYS A 929 13.77 17.87 -7.89
CA LYS A 929 14.08 18.36 -6.55
C LYS A 929 13.39 17.50 -5.49
N LYS A 930 14.16 17.03 -4.51
CA LYS A 930 13.63 16.34 -3.31
C LYS A 930 13.62 17.33 -2.14
N CYS A 931 12.47 17.48 -1.48
CA CYS A 931 12.28 18.38 -0.35
C CYS A 931 12.36 17.62 0.99
N LEU A 932 12.64 18.36 2.07
CA LEU A 932 12.40 17.89 3.44
C LEU A 932 10.90 17.54 3.53
N TYR A 933 10.51 16.44 4.18
CA TYR A 933 9.15 15.83 4.20
C TYR A 933 8.78 14.82 3.10
N ASN A 934 9.75 14.27 2.35
CA ASN A 934 9.55 13.21 1.33
C ASN A 934 8.76 13.63 0.07
N GLU A 935 8.46 14.91 -0.12
CA GLU A 935 7.90 15.41 -1.38
C GLU A 935 8.98 15.51 -2.46
N LYS A 936 8.61 15.12 -3.69
CA LYS A 936 9.48 15.12 -4.86
C LYS A 936 8.84 15.94 -5.96
N PHE A 937 9.58 16.88 -6.54
CA PHE A 937 9.13 17.75 -7.62
C PHE A 937 9.91 17.44 -8.89
N ASP A 938 9.20 17.35 -9.99
CA ASP A 938 9.76 17.26 -11.32
C ASP A 938 9.13 18.34 -12.20
N THR A 939 9.89 19.41 -12.36
CA THR A 939 9.42 20.65 -12.95
C THR A 939 9.96 20.80 -14.36
N PHE A 940 9.09 21.11 -15.32
CA PHE A 940 9.41 21.35 -16.72
C PHE A 940 8.92 22.74 -17.14
N TRP A 941 9.77 23.51 -17.83
CA TRP A 941 9.45 24.87 -18.27
C TRP A 941 9.11 24.92 -19.77
N ILE A 942 8.07 25.67 -20.11
CA ILE A 942 7.55 25.88 -21.47
C ILE A 942 7.59 27.38 -21.74
N TYR A 943 8.29 27.80 -22.77
CA TYR A 943 8.33 29.20 -23.15
C TYR A 943 7.07 29.62 -23.91
N SER A 944 6.52 30.78 -23.53
CA SER A 944 5.48 31.46 -24.31
C SER A 944 5.65 32.97 -24.27
N GLU A 945 5.34 33.64 -25.38
CA GLU A 945 5.22 35.11 -25.43
C GLU A 945 3.94 35.61 -24.71
N ASP A 946 2.87 34.81 -24.72
CA ASP A 946 1.68 35.02 -23.89
C ASP A 946 1.54 33.84 -22.92
N VAL A 947 2.12 34.01 -21.73
CA VAL A 947 2.22 32.95 -20.72
C VAL A 947 0.85 32.50 -20.19
N ILE A 948 -0.17 33.36 -20.25
CA ILE A 948 -1.51 33.03 -19.74
C ILE A 948 -2.34 32.28 -20.78
N ASP A 949 -2.29 32.68 -22.05
CA ASP A 949 -2.99 31.92 -23.10
C ASP A 949 -2.45 30.50 -23.22
N GLU A 950 -1.13 30.35 -23.17
CA GLU A 950 -0.50 29.04 -23.25
C GLU A 950 -0.80 28.19 -22.01
N TRP A 951 -0.81 28.80 -20.81
CA TRP A 951 -1.24 28.13 -19.59
C TRP A 951 -2.70 27.69 -19.66
N MET A 952 -3.62 28.51 -20.20
CA MET A 952 -5.02 28.13 -20.39
C MET A 952 -5.17 26.96 -21.37
N ASN A 953 -4.41 26.96 -22.46
CA ASN A 953 -4.42 25.82 -23.38
C ASN A 953 -3.93 24.56 -22.66
N LEU A 954 -2.81 24.65 -21.94
CA LEU A 954 -2.27 23.51 -21.20
C LEU A 954 -3.23 22.94 -20.15
N VAL A 955 -3.92 23.80 -19.39
CA VAL A 955 -4.92 23.35 -18.41
C VAL A 955 -6.07 22.59 -19.08
N LYS A 956 -6.58 23.10 -20.22
CA LYS A 956 -7.61 22.41 -21.01
C LYS A 956 -7.14 21.01 -21.40
N THR A 957 -5.96 20.93 -22.00
CA THR A 957 -5.42 19.65 -22.46
C THR A 957 -5.26 18.72 -21.26
N VAL A 958 -4.60 19.13 -20.18
CA VAL A 958 -4.43 18.29 -18.99
C VAL A 958 -5.76 17.75 -18.41
N ILE A 959 -6.82 18.57 -18.36
CA ILE A 959 -8.16 18.16 -17.89
C ILE A 959 -8.86 17.19 -18.84
N GLU A 960 -8.67 17.33 -20.15
CA GLU A 960 -9.26 16.41 -21.13
C GLU A 960 -8.73 14.98 -20.98
N ILE A 961 -7.54 14.83 -20.40
CA ILE A 961 -6.79 13.57 -20.47
C ILE A 961 -6.64 12.86 -19.14
N PHE A 962 -6.40 13.62 -18.07
CA PHE A 962 -6.31 13.04 -16.74
C PHE A 962 -7.65 13.12 -16.03
N LYS A 963 -7.96 12.09 -15.25
CA LYS A 963 -9.11 12.12 -14.35
C LYS A 963 -8.68 12.66 -12.99
N PHE A 964 -9.23 13.80 -12.63
CA PHE A 964 -8.98 14.44 -11.35
C PHE A 964 -10.07 14.10 -10.34
N VAL A 965 -9.65 13.90 -9.09
CA VAL A 965 -10.58 13.74 -7.96
C VAL A 965 -10.74 15.03 -7.15
N GLU A 966 -9.89 16.00 -7.40
CA GLU A 966 -9.80 17.26 -6.65
C GLU A 966 -9.09 18.32 -7.52
N HIS A 967 -9.54 19.56 -7.44
CA HIS A 967 -9.04 20.74 -8.15
C HIS A 967 -8.64 21.82 -7.14
N ILE A 968 -7.36 22.16 -7.16
CA ILE A 968 -6.75 23.18 -6.30
C ILE A 968 -6.31 24.35 -7.17
N VAL A 969 -6.80 25.55 -6.84
CA VAL A 969 -6.48 26.79 -7.58
C VAL A 969 -5.73 27.76 -6.66
N ILE A 970 -4.47 28.04 -6.97
CA ILE A 970 -3.68 29.10 -6.31
C ILE A 970 -3.59 30.31 -7.22
N PHE A 971 -4.24 31.39 -6.83
CA PHE A 971 -4.45 32.57 -7.65
C PHE A 971 -3.65 33.77 -7.14
N TYR A 972 -2.59 34.14 -7.88
CA TYR A 972 -1.82 35.35 -7.59
C TYR A 972 -2.42 36.54 -8.35
N ILE A 973 -3.08 37.43 -7.61
CA ILE A 973 -3.93 38.48 -8.19
C ILE A 973 -3.12 39.62 -8.85
N ASP A 974 -1.88 39.80 -8.41
CA ASP A 974 -1.01 40.91 -8.79
C ASP A 974 -0.10 40.59 -9.98
N LYS A 975 -0.04 39.33 -10.41
CA LYS A 975 0.82 38.90 -11.52
C LYS A 975 0.23 39.21 -12.89
N PHE A 976 -1.08 39.02 -13.06
CA PHE A 976 -1.76 39.28 -14.33
C PHE A 976 -3.07 40.06 -14.14
N PRO A 977 -3.04 41.27 -13.53
CA PRO A 977 -4.24 41.99 -13.10
C PRO A 977 -5.23 42.28 -14.24
N THR A 978 -4.75 42.53 -15.45
CA THR A 978 -5.61 42.78 -16.63
C THR A 978 -6.26 41.52 -17.19
N ARG A 979 -5.79 40.33 -16.79
CA ARG A 979 -6.24 39.02 -17.28
C ARG A 979 -7.01 38.23 -16.22
N ASN A 980 -7.09 38.69 -14.97
CA ASN A 980 -7.72 37.98 -13.86
C ASN A 980 -9.15 37.48 -14.17
N LYS A 981 -10.03 38.36 -14.66
CA LYS A 981 -11.41 37.99 -15.02
C LYS A 981 -11.46 36.93 -16.13
N SER A 982 -10.59 37.06 -17.13
CA SER A 982 -10.49 36.07 -18.21
C SER A 982 -10.03 34.70 -17.69
N ILE A 983 -9.14 34.66 -16.71
CA ILE A 983 -8.68 33.41 -16.07
C ILE A 983 -9.83 32.77 -15.29
N VAL A 984 -10.58 33.56 -14.52
CA VAL A 984 -11.75 33.08 -13.79
C VAL A 984 -12.81 32.50 -14.74
N ASP A 985 -13.15 33.23 -15.80
CA ASP A 985 -14.13 32.77 -16.79
C ASP A 985 -13.69 31.48 -17.49
N PHE A 986 -12.39 31.37 -17.76
CA PHE A 986 -11.78 30.16 -18.31
C PHE A 986 -11.92 28.97 -17.33
N ILE A 987 -11.51 29.11 -16.07
CA ILE A 987 -11.62 28.03 -15.07
C ILE A 987 -13.09 27.63 -14.92
N LYS A 988 -14.01 28.59 -14.84
CA LYS A 988 -15.45 28.37 -14.73
C LYS A 988 -16.01 27.57 -15.91
N SER A 989 -15.47 27.80 -17.12
CA SER A 989 -15.87 27.07 -18.32
C SER A 989 -15.47 25.59 -18.26
N LEU A 990 -14.42 25.26 -17.51
CA LEU A 990 -13.93 23.90 -17.32
C LEU A 990 -14.67 23.21 -16.17
N THR A 991 -14.70 23.87 -15.01
CA THR A 991 -15.45 23.42 -13.86
C THR A 991 -16.01 24.60 -13.07
N PRO A 992 -17.33 24.67 -12.83
CA PRO A 992 -17.92 25.73 -12.02
C PRO A 992 -17.70 25.53 -10.52
N SER A 993 -17.19 24.36 -10.10
CA SER A 993 -16.94 24.02 -8.69
C SER A 993 -15.51 23.50 -8.53
N ILE A 994 -14.82 23.98 -7.50
CA ILE A 994 -13.46 23.56 -7.14
C ILE A 994 -13.41 23.25 -5.63
N GLU A 995 -12.51 22.34 -5.24
CA GLU A 995 -12.39 21.92 -3.85
C GLU A 995 -11.62 22.97 -3.04
N ILE A 996 -10.44 23.40 -3.52
CA ILE A 996 -9.56 24.30 -2.78
C ILE A 996 -9.18 25.54 -3.60
N CYS A 997 -9.20 26.71 -2.96
CA CYS A 997 -8.70 27.95 -3.54
C CYS A 997 -7.82 28.72 -2.55
N GLU A 998 -6.70 29.28 -3.03
CA GLU A 998 -5.90 30.25 -2.28
C GLU A 998 -5.62 31.51 -3.10
N PHE A 999 -5.81 32.68 -2.49
CA PHE A 999 -5.47 33.96 -3.08
C PHE A 999 -4.15 34.47 -2.51
N HIS A 1000 -3.26 34.94 -3.37
CA HIS A 1000 -1.95 35.49 -2.99
C HIS A 1000 -1.69 36.83 -3.71
N GLY A 1001 -0.81 37.64 -3.12
CA GLY A 1001 -0.28 38.85 -3.76
C GLY A 1001 -0.68 40.15 -3.05
N ASN A 1002 -0.42 41.28 -3.69
CA ASN A 1002 -0.77 42.60 -3.17
C ASN A 1002 -1.83 43.25 -4.07
N THR A 1003 -3.08 43.37 -3.60
CA THR A 1003 -4.15 44.00 -4.37
C THR A 1003 -4.38 45.47 -4.01
N GLU A 1004 -4.70 46.30 -5.00
CA GLU A 1004 -5.20 47.67 -4.78
C GLU A 1004 -6.74 47.69 -4.59
N THR A 1005 -7.46 46.66 -5.06
CA THR A 1005 -8.93 46.56 -4.98
C THR A 1005 -9.40 45.12 -4.79
N ASP A 1006 -10.56 44.91 -4.16
CA ASP A 1006 -11.08 43.56 -3.89
C ASP A 1006 -11.86 42.97 -5.08
N GLU A 1007 -12.03 43.73 -6.17
CA GLU A 1007 -12.95 43.41 -7.27
C GLU A 1007 -12.66 42.06 -7.94
N ASP A 1008 -11.38 41.69 -8.06
CA ASP A 1008 -10.98 40.44 -8.71
C ASP A 1008 -11.23 39.22 -7.81
N VAL A 1009 -11.07 39.36 -6.49
CA VAL A 1009 -11.42 38.32 -5.51
C VAL A 1009 -12.93 38.13 -5.45
N GLU A 1010 -13.68 39.24 -5.41
CA GLU A 1010 -15.15 39.21 -5.48
C GLU A 1010 -15.62 38.57 -6.79
N TYR A 1011 -15.00 38.92 -7.92
CA TYR A 1011 -15.33 38.33 -9.20
C TYR A 1011 -15.08 36.82 -9.21
N PHE A 1012 -13.93 36.37 -8.70
CA PHE A 1012 -13.61 34.94 -8.57
C PHE A 1012 -14.70 34.21 -7.76
N LEU A 1013 -14.95 34.66 -6.53
CA LEU A 1013 -15.84 33.98 -5.60
C LEU A 1013 -17.33 34.08 -6.00
N ASN A 1014 -17.73 35.06 -6.80
CA ASN A 1014 -19.08 35.12 -7.36
C ASN A 1014 -19.27 34.19 -8.57
N ASN A 1015 -18.18 33.74 -9.21
CA ASN A 1015 -18.22 32.98 -10.45
C ASN A 1015 -17.84 31.50 -10.28
N LEU A 1016 -17.05 31.17 -9.27
CA LEU A 1016 -16.59 29.82 -8.95
C LEU A 1016 -17.04 29.41 -7.55
N ASN A 1017 -17.66 28.24 -7.43
CA ASN A 1017 -18.09 27.69 -6.14
C ASN A 1017 -16.93 26.90 -5.52
N VAL A 1018 -16.45 27.32 -4.34
CA VAL A 1018 -15.40 26.58 -3.61
C VAL A 1018 -16.09 25.67 -2.60
N THR A 1019 -15.73 24.39 -2.49
CA THR A 1019 -16.49 23.43 -1.66
C THR A 1019 -15.80 22.98 -0.38
N GLU A 1020 -14.48 23.12 -0.28
CA GLU A 1020 -13.70 22.57 0.83
C GLU A 1020 -12.90 23.64 1.57
N PHE A 1021 -12.02 24.38 0.89
CA PHE A 1021 -11.09 25.29 1.57
C PHE A 1021 -10.85 26.59 0.82
N VAL A 1022 -10.82 27.71 1.56
CA VAL A 1022 -10.44 29.03 1.02
C VAL A 1022 -9.32 29.68 1.85
N GLY A 1023 -8.22 30.02 1.19
CA GLY A 1023 -7.11 30.78 1.75
C GLY A 1023 -7.05 32.21 1.20
N PHE A 1024 -6.86 33.20 2.07
CA PHE A 1024 -6.56 34.59 1.73
C PHE A 1024 -5.18 34.93 2.27
N ASN A 1025 -4.17 34.95 1.42
CA ASN A 1025 -2.80 35.38 1.71
C ASN A 1025 -2.53 36.75 1.05
N LEU A 1026 -3.48 37.67 1.21
CA LEU A 1026 -3.43 39.04 0.73
C LEU A 1026 -4.30 39.96 1.58
N LYS A 1027 -3.95 41.24 1.62
CA LYS A 1027 -4.72 42.26 2.33
C LYS A 1027 -5.91 42.74 1.48
N LEU A 1028 -7.13 42.56 2.00
CA LEU A 1028 -8.38 43.07 1.38
C LEU A 1028 -8.87 44.35 2.06
N ASN A 1029 -9.82 45.06 1.46
CA ASN A 1029 -10.45 46.22 2.09
C ASN A 1029 -11.24 45.79 3.34
N ASP A 1030 -11.25 46.64 4.38
CA ASP A 1030 -12.00 46.37 5.62
C ASP A 1030 -13.51 46.17 5.38
N ARG A 1031 -14.04 46.64 4.24
CA ARG A 1031 -15.45 46.45 3.84
C ARG A 1031 -15.74 45.15 3.09
N PHE A 1032 -14.71 44.39 2.69
CA PHE A 1032 -14.87 43.12 1.98
C PHE A 1032 -15.82 42.17 2.71
N THR A 1033 -16.68 41.49 1.97
CA THR A 1033 -17.58 40.47 2.52
C THR A 1033 -17.46 39.21 1.68
N PHE A 1034 -17.21 38.08 2.34
CA PHE A 1034 -17.19 36.79 1.67
C PHE A 1034 -18.57 36.52 1.03
N PRO A 1035 -18.66 36.36 -0.30
CA PRO A 1035 -19.94 36.38 -1.00
C PRO A 1035 -20.65 35.02 -1.00
N GLN A 1036 -19.96 33.94 -0.60
CA GLN A 1036 -20.53 32.59 -0.60
C GLN A 1036 -21.11 32.24 0.79
N ASP A 1037 -22.17 31.44 0.81
CA ASP A 1037 -22.90 31.05 2.03
C ASP A 1037 -22.86 29.53 2.29
N ASN A 1038 -22.03 28.82 1.54
CA ASN A 1038 -21.79 27.39 1.73
C ASN A 1038 -20.86 27.14 2.93
N PHE A 1039 -20.92 25.91 3.44
CA PHE A 1039 -20.04 25.44 4.50
C PHE A 1039 -18.72 24.97 3.90
N LEU A 1040 -17.59 25.44 4.43
CA LEU A 1040 -16.23 25.04 4.06
C LEU A 1040 -15.57 24.27 5.21
N GLU A 1041 -14.71 23.31 4.89
CA GLU A 1041 -13.91 22.60 5.90
C GLU A 1041 -12.92 23.54 6.59
N GLY A 1042 -12.32 24.49 5.85
CA GLY A 1042 -11.38 25.43 6.43
C GLY A 1042 -11.27 26.80 5.75
N PHE A 1043 -10.88 27.80 6.54
CA PHE A 1043 -10.47 29.12 6.11
C PHE A 1043 -9.07 29.44 6.61
N THR A 1044 -8.20 29.93 5.73
CA THR A 1044 -6.98 30.65 6.13
C THR A 1044 -7.11 32.11 5.73
N ILE A 1045 -6.86 33.03 6.67
CA ILE A 1045 -7.03 34.47 6.46
C ILE A 1045 -5.82 35.20 7.06
N ASP A 1046 -4.93 35.66 6.18
CA ASP A 1046 -3.72 36.39 6.52
C ASP A 1046 -3.41 37.50 5.48
N PRO A 1047 -3.56 38.80 5.82
CA PRO A 1047 -4.12 39.33 7.06
C PRO A 1047 -5.66 39.35 7.07
N GLY A 1048 -6.24 39.08 8.24
CA GLY A 1048 -7.68 39.10 8.53
C GLY A 1048 -8.24 40.48 8.88
N ASN A 1049 -7.64 41.56 8.39
CA ASN A 1049 -8.00 42.95 8.72
C ASN A 1049 -9.48 43.29 8.44
N TRP A 1050 -10.10 42.61 7.46
CA TRP A 1050 -11.48 42.81 7.06
C TRP A 1050 -12.49 41.99 7.87
N LEU A 1051 -12.02 41.06 8.71
CA LEU A 1051 -12.84 40.13 9.46
C LEU A 1051 -13.29 40.74 10.80
N THR A 1052 -14.42 41.44 10.79
CA THR A 1052 -15.07 41.97 12.00
C THR A 1052 -15.85 40.87 12.73
N PHE A 1053 -16.25 41.14 13.99
CA PHE A 1053 -17.04 40.21 14.81
C PHE A 1053 -18.33 39.71 14.12
N ASP A 1054 -19.10 40.59 13.49
CA ASP A 1054 -20.31 40.20 12.76
C ASP A 1054 -20.02 39.33 11.53
N LYS A 1055 -18.86 39.51 10.90
CA LYS A 1055 -18.47 38.76 9.70
C LYS A 1055 -17.97 37.37 10.05
N ILE A 1056 -17.16 37.21 11.10
CA ILE A 1056 -16.74 35.88 11.54
C ILE A 1056 -17.95 35.04 11.94
N LEU A 1057 -18.98 35.61 12.57
CA LEU A 1057 -20.23 34.91 12.90
C LEU A 1057 -21.04 34.43 11.69
N ARG A 1058 -20.83 35.02 10.51
CA ARG A 1058 -21.50 34.62 9.26
C ARG A 1058 -20.73 33.57 8.48
N LEU A 1059 -19.41 33.46 8.69
CA LEU A 1059 -18.62 32.43 8.04
C LEU A 1059 -19.06 31.05 8.54
N LYS A 1060 -19.14 30.10 7.61
CA LYS A 1060 -19.57 28.73 7.89
C LYS A 1060 -18.40 27.80 7.62
N GLY A 1061 -17.70 27.39 8.67
CA GLY A 1061 -16.68 26.35 8.53
C GLY A 1061 -16.31 25.64 9.82
N SER A 1062 -15.49 24.60 9.69
CA SER A 1062 -14.97 23.79 10.81
C SER A 1062 -13.60 24.24 11.28
N GLU A 1063 -12.75 24.77 10.40
CA GLU A 1063 -11.41 25.23 10.75
C GLU A 1063 -11.17 26.68 10.36
N PHE A 1064 -10.60 27.47 11.27
CA PHE A 1064 -10.26 28.87 11.02
C PHE A 1064 -8.82 29.16 11.45
N TYR A 1065 -8.01 29.63 10.50
CA TYR A 1065 -6.63 30.10 10.72
C TYR A 1065 -6.59 31.60 10.41
N ILE A 1066 -6.76 32.42 11.45
CA ILE A 1066 -6.92 33.87 11.30
C ILE A 1066 -5.71 34.59 11.89
N HIS A 1067 -5.02 35.35 11.07
CA HIS A 1067 -3.92 36.20 11.47
C HIS A 1067 -4.30 37.67 11.30
N ASP A 1068 -3.76 38.56 12.13
CA ASP A 1068 -3.94 40.01 12.02
C ASP A 1068 -5.40 40.50 11.89
N SER A 1069 -6.33 39.85 12.60
CA SER A 1069 -7.73 40.26 12.73
C SER A 1069 -7.88 41.48 13.64
N PRO A 1070 -8.87 42.38 13.38
CA PRO A 1070 -9.19 43.50 14.26
C PRO A 1070 -10.03 43.11 15.49
N ILE A 1071 -10.44 41.84 15.64
CA ILE A 1071 -11.30 41.39 16.72
C ILE A 1071 -10.64 41.67 18.08
N THR A 1072 -11.38 42.32 18.96
CA THR A 1072 -10.92 42.68 20.31
C THR A 1072 -11.04 41.51 21.29
N ASN A 1073 -10.32 41.55 22.41
CA ASN A 1073 -10.44 40.54 23.47
C ASN A 1073 -11.89 40.41 24.01
N GLN A 1074 -12.66 41.51 24.02
CA GLN A 1074 -14.08 41.51 24.42
C GLN A 1074 -14.95 40.77 23.39
N GLU A 1075 -14.72 41.00 22.11
CA GLU A 1075 -15.43 40.30 21.04
C GLU A 1075 -15.04 38.82 20.98
N LEU A 1076 -13.78 38.46 21.27
CA LEU A 1076 -13.36 37.05 21.41
C LEU A 1076 -14.07 36.37 22.58
N ASN A 1077 -14.15 37.03 23.74
CA ASN A 1077 -14.95 36.52 24.86
C ASN A 1077 -16.41 36.28 24.45
N GLN A 1078 -17.04 37.26 23.78
CA GLN A 1078 -18.41 37.15 23.30
C GLN A 1078 -18.56 36.02 22.27
N PHE A 1079 -17.60 35.81 21.37
CA PHE A 1079 -17.59 34.69 20.43
C PHE A 1079 -17.60 33.36 21.17
N LEU A 1080 -16.74 33.18 22.17
CA LEU A 1080 -16.67 31.96 22.98
C LEU A 1080 -17.97 31.72 23.76
N ILE A 1081 -18.60 32.76 24.28
CA ILE A 1081 -19.92 32.67 24.95
C ILE A 1081 -21.02 32.24 23.96
N LEU A 1082 -21.05 32.81 22.76
CA LEU A 1082 -22.00 32.41 21.72
C LEU A 1082 -21.77 30.95 21.30
N TRP A 1083 -20.52 30.52 21.20
CA TRP A 1083 -20.19 29.12 20.93
C TRP A 1083 -20.65 28.21 22.08
N MET A 1084 -20.34 28.55 23.34
CA MET A 1084 -20.76 27.77 24.53
C MET A 1084 -22.29 27.64 24.63
N THR A 1085 -23.02 28.66 24.21
CA THR A 1085 -24.49 28.66 24.22
C THR A 1085 -25.11 28.02 22.97
N SER A 1086 -24.29 27.42 22.08
CA SER A 1086 -24.70 26.80 20.82
C SER A 1086 -25.38 27.78 19.85
N GLN A 1087 -25.05 29.07 19.92
CA GLN A 1087 -25.59 30.12 19.05
C GLN A 1087 -24.74 30.38 17.80
N CYS A 1088 -23.47 29.95 17.77
CA CYS A 1088 -22.61 30.04 16.58
C CYS A 1088 -21.70 28.81 16.43
N HIS A 1089 -21.21 28.59 15.19
CA HIS A 1089 -20.17 27.64 14.82
C HIS A 1089 -20.26 26.25 15.48
N GLN A 1090 -21.40 25.56 15.33
CA GLN A 1090 -21.62 24.27 15.98
C GLN A 1090 -20.67 23.16 15.48
N ASN A 1091 -20.13 23.30 14.27
CA ASN A 1091 -19.20 22.37 13.64
C ASN A 1091 -17.72 22.81 13.77
N LEU A 1092 -17.40 23.79 14.62
CA LEU A 1092 -16.02 24.23 14.83
C LEU A 1092 -15.17 23.11 15.43
N GLU A 1093 -14.12 22.72 14.71
CA GLU A 1093 -13.10 21.74 15.10
C GLU A 1093 -11.78 22.43 15.47
N TYR A 1094 -11.46 23.56 14.81
CA TYR A 1094 -10.24 24.29 15.11
C TYR A 1094 -10.38 25.80 14.88
N LEU A 1095 -9.86 26.58 15.83
CA LEU A 1095 -9.74 28.04 15.71
C LEU A 1095 -8.35 28.47 16.14
N LEU A 1096 -7.64 29.17 15.26
CA LEU A 1096 -6.45 29.95 15.57
C LEU A 1096 -6.74 31.41 15.26
N ILE A 1097 -6.52 32.29 16.24
CA ILE A 1097 -6.69 33.73 16.07
C ILE A 1097 -5.69 34.54 16.88
N ASN A 1098 -5.22 35.67 16.33
CA ASN A 1098 -4.31 36.57 17.02
C ASN A 1098 -4.99 37.31 18.19
N ILE A 1099 -4.19 37.61 19.21
CA ILE A 1099 -4.57 38.45 20.35
C ILE A 1099 -3.91 39.82 20.20
N ASN A 1100 -4.73 40.85 19.97
CA ASN A 1100 -4.27 42.21 19.71
C ASN A 1100 -3.80 42.94 20.97
N ASP A 1101 -4.36 42.61 22.13
CA ASP A 1101 -3.95 43.20 23.42
C ASP A 1101 -3.60 42.10 24.44
N PRO A 1102 -2.35 41.62 24.43
CA PRO A 1102 -1.88 40.62 25.40
C PRO A 1102 -1.88 41.11 26.86
N GLN A 1103 -1.98 42.41 27.12
CA GLN A 1103 -2.00 42.92 28.51
C GLN A 1103 -3.37 42.75 29.16
N SER A 1104 -4.43 42.57 28.35
CA SER A 1104 -5.83 42.49 28.79
C SER A 1104 -6.42 41.09 28.59
N LEU A 1105 -5.61 40.03 28.72
CA LEU A 1105 -6.05 38.63 28.52
C LEU A 1105 -7.19 38.21 29.45
N ASP A 1106 -7.22 38.74 30.67
CA ASP A 1106 -8.28 38.44 31.65
C ASP A 1106 -9.69 38.73 31.09
N THR A 1107 -9.80 39.67 30.16
CA THR A 1107 -11.05 40.02 29.46
C THR A 1107 -11.59 38.85 28.62
N ILE A 1108 -10.71 38.01 28.06
CA ILE A 1108 -11.12 36.82 27.29
C ILE A 1108 -11.77 35.79 28.23
N PHE A 1109 -11.30 35.72 29.49
CA PHE A 1109 -11.69 34.71 30.47
C PHE A 1109 -12.86 35.11 31.38
N ASP A 1110 -13.58 36.18 31.07
CA ASP A 1110 -14.86 36.50 31.73
C ASP A 1110 -15.97 35.55 31.25
N LEU A 1111 -15.76 34.24 31.48
CA LEU A 1111 -16.62 33.13 31.09
C LEU A 1111 -16.34 31.91 31.97
N ALA A 1112 -17.25 30.93 31.99
CA ALA A 1112 -17.06 29.72 32.79
C ALA A 1112 -16.09 28.73 32.09
N PHE A 1113 -14.95 28.44 32.73
CA PHE A 1113 -13.96 27.48 32.22
C PHE A 1113 -13.40 26.56 33.33
N GLU A 1114 -12.88 25.41 32.95
CA GLU A 1114 -12.16 24.46 33.81
C GLU A 1114 -10.67 24.42 33.41
N LYS A 1115 -9.74 24.48 34.35
CA LYS A 1115 -8.31 24.34 34.01
C LYS A 1115 -7.98 22.87 33.75
N MET A 1116 -7.39 22.58 32.59
CA MET A 1116 -6.92 21.23 32.28
C MET A 1116 -5.71 20.89 33.15
N ASN A 1117 -5.68 19.66 33.68
CA ASN A 1117 -4.54 19.19 34.47
C ASN A 1117 -3.30 19.10 33.55
N PRO A 1118 -2.20 19.83 33.84
CA PRO A 1118 -1.02 19.86 32.99
C PRO A 1118 -0.30 18.50 32.86
N ASN A 1119 -0.59 17.54 33.74
CA ASN A 1119 -0.06 16.17 33.69
C ASN A 1119 -0.91 15.23 32.83
N VAL A 1120 -2.03 15.69 32.28
CA VAL A 1120 -2.91 14.91 31.41
C VAL A 1120 -2.65 15.33 29.97
N GLU A 1121 -2.38 14.36 29.12
CA GLU A 1121 -2.27 14.52 27.68
C GLU A 1121 -3.58 14.09 27.03
N ARG A 1122 -4.21 14.98 26.26
CA ARG A 1122 -5.35 14.63 25.41
C ARG A 1122 -4.87 14.54 23.96
N ILE A 1123 -5.41 13.58 23.24
CA ILE A 1123 -5.16 13.46 21.80
C ILE A 1123 -6.41 14.01 21.09
N GLY A 1124 -6.29 15.22 20.54
CA GLY A 1124 -7.26 15.78 19.62
C GLY A 1124 -7.08 15.18 18.23
N ARG A 1125 -8.17 15.06 17.47
CA ARG A 1125 -8.14 14.59 16.08
C ARG A 1125 -8.60 15.73 15.19
N LEU A 1126 -7.77 16.13 14.23
CA LEU A 1126 -8.09 17.14 13.22
C LEU A 1126 -8.91 16.51 12.08
N SER A 1127 -9.53 17.34 11.25
CA SER A 1127 -10.34 16.92 10.08
C SER A 1127 -9.58 15.96 9.15
N ASN A 1128 -8.28 16.20 8.95
CA ASN A 1128 -7.38 15.37 8.15
C ASN A 1128 -6.93 14.06 8.83
N ASN A 1129 -7.58 13.63 9.91
CA ASN A 1129 -7.22 12.49 10.75
C ASN A 1129 -5.88 12.58 11.50
N ALA A 1130 -5.15 13.69 11.40
CA ALA A 1130 -3.94 13.88 12.19
C ALA A 1130 -4.30 14.00 13.68
N THR A 1131 -3.41 13.48 14.52
CA THR A 1131 -3.56 13.55 15.96
C THR A 1131 -2.69 14.66 16.53
N VAL A 1132 -3.29 15.59 17.27
CA VAL A 1132 -2.57 16.63 18.01
C VAL A 1132 -2.57 16.30 19.50
N SER A 1133 -1.39 16.35 20.10
CA SER A 1133 -1.24 16.23 21.55
C SER A 1133 -1.51 17.58 22.22
N LEU A 1134 -2.50 17.61 23.10
CA LEU A 1134 -2.88 18.77 23.90
C LEU A 1134 -2.42 18.55 25.34
N LYS A 1135 -1.51 19.41 25.81
CA LYS A 1135 -1.02 19.44 27.20
C LYS A 1135 -1.26 20.80 27.80
N GLY A 1136 -2.03 20.85 28.89
CA GLY A 1136 -2.44 22.10 29.52
C GLY A 1136 -3.57 22.82 28.77
N GLY A 1137 -3.88 24.05 29.20
CA GLY A 1137 -4.95 24.88 28.64
C GLY A 1137 -6.17 25.01 29.54
N ILE A 1138 -7.24 25.60 28.99
CA ILE A 1138 -8.54 25.72 29.66
C ILE A 1138 -9.63 25.05 28.82
N ASP A 1139 -10.55 24.36 29.49
CA ASP A 1139 -11.72 23.73 28.90
C ASP A 1139 -12.93 24.65 29.05
N ILE A 1140 -13.61 24.91 27.94
CA ILE A 1140 -14.95 25.48 27.93
C ILE A 1140 -15.94 24.43 27.44
N LYS A 1141 -17.15 24.43 28.00
CA LYS A 1141 -18.19 23.44 27.66
C LYS A 1141 -19.35 24.12 26.95
N ARG A 1142 -19.75 23.52 25.84
CA ARG A 1142 -20.96 23.90 25.09
C ARG A 1142 -22.18 23.16 25.62
N ASN A 1143 -23.38 23.73 25.43
CA ASN A 1143 -24.65 23.19 25.92
C ASN A 1143 -24.94 21.72 25.50
N ASP A 1144 -24.39 21.27 24.38
CA ASP A 1144 -24.48 19.90 23.87
C ASP A 1144 -23.40 18.95 24.42
N ARG A 1145 -22.63 19.40 25.43
CA ARG A 1145 -21.49 18.72 26.06
C ARG A 1145 -20.22 18.64 25.20
N MET A 1146 -20.15 19.36 24.07
CA MET A 1146 -18.88 19.53 23.36
C MET A 1146 -17.88 20.30 24.24
N THR A 1147 -16.63 19.86 24.24
CA THR A 1147 -15.54 20.51 25.02
C THR A 1147 -14.58 21.17 24.05
N GLY A 1148 -14.33 22.47 24.22
CA GLY A 1148 -13.30 23.20 23.50
C GLY A 1148 -12.11 23.46 24.42
N THR A 1149 -10.92 23.06 24.01
CA THR A 1149 -9.67 23.23 24.76
C THR A 1149 -8.92 24.43 24.20
N ILE A 1150 -8.80 25.50 24.99
CA ILE A 1150 -8.13 26.73 24.60
C ILE A 1150 -6.70 26.75 25.13
N ASN A 1151 -5.76 27.04 24.24
CA ASN A 1151 -4.34 27.25 24.53
C ASN A 1151 -3.87 28.61 24.01
N PHE A 1152 -2.76 29.06 24.58
CA PHE A 1152 -2.09 30.29 24.17
C PHE A 1152 -0.69 29.95 23.72
N ASP A 1153 -0.40 30.25 22.46
CA ASP A 1153 0.93 30.12 21.87
C ASP A 1153 1.51 31.50 21.60
N ARG A 1154 2.84 31.60 21.66
CA ARG A 1154 3.56 32.81 21.32
C ARG A 1154 4.50 32.51 20.17
N ARG A 1155 4.12 32.96 18.98
CA ARG A 1155 4.96 32.88 17.78
C ARG A 1155 5.53 34.25 17.48
N LEU A 1156 6.86 34.37 17.58
CA LEU A 1156 7.58 35.64 17.48
C LEU A 1156 7.07 36.67 18.50
N ASP A 1157 6.67 37.85 18.05
CA ASP A 1157 6.12 38.95 18.85
C ASP A 1157 4.59 38.90 19.01
N LYS A 1158 3.90 38.01 18.29
CA LYS A 1158 2.43 37.88 18.32
C LYS A 1158 1.98 36.76 19.26
N MET A 1159 0.95 37.05 20.04
CA MET A 1159 0.28 36.06 20.89
C MET A 1159 -0.95 35.50 20.14
N LEU A 1160 -1.12 34.19 20.15
CA LEU A 1160 -2.18 33.48 19.45
C LEU A 1160 -3.04 32.71 20.45
N LEU A 1161 -4.36 32.76 20.26
CA LEU A 1161 -5.31 31.88 20.88
C LEU A 1161 -5.55 30.70 19.93
N THR A 1162 -5.40 29.48 20.42
CA THR A 1162 -5.81 28.27 19.71
C THR A 1162 -6.91 27.56 20.49
N MET A 1163 -7.92 27.04 19.79
CA MET A 1163 -9.01 26.24 20.36
C MET A 1163 -9.17 24.97 19.53
N HIS A 1164 -9.20 23.84 20.22
CA HIS A 1164 -9.39 22.49 19.67
C HIS A 1164 -10.63 21.81 20.25
#